data_AF-A0AAJ0D7D0-F1
#
_entry.id   AF-A0AAJ0D7D0-F1
#
_cell.length_a   1.000
_cell.length_b   1.000
_cell.length_c   1.000
_cell.angle_alpha   90.00
_cell.angle_beta   90.00
_cell.angle_gamma   90.00
#
_symmetry.space_group_name_H-M   'P 1'
#
loop_
_entity.id
_entity.type
_entity.pdbx_description
1 polymer ?
#
loop_
_entity_poly.entity_id
_entity_poly.type
_entity_poly.pdbx_seq_one_letter_code
_entity_poly.pdbx_strand_id
1 'polypeptide(L)'
;MLCKYSLRDIFTQSFGVDQANQVSGFFQYVLQVWDATWEDMIEELQSMRRNSCEDFDRVTMLYERIAAGAVGNEETQRHVRLLIEARDAFAKKTLIYVVKDGTAGWYNTFDCLWSSTTDIKGKVTLNDHYDDMKDFFVDMLGVKTLTLQMVYDELLQTTSRTPIVEVKSAIWSLNALLQSEPATVDPTPLLKKKILPVASPAGTKLLVNAKIDFSIGDREYLIEQFRGRIKMLHYDLAEVRQLSTFLKWAKLSNRYLSESVKEITSVGGGDVRAVSSETRDLKRKAHALLRVAATFSSTRYTANGPGLYKTLMSIQTMATDDISSILSLSQDGKAIEVESRAGDVHIDEHDGGVTLYVPRNKRKQEFCFASPLPISLADWLMRDPTTHIQGGVDAAMVTALITLLAVAPSAVDLILDHQGIVQVPIPNEDIRSSSDDDVSDSDSEEAGDDTAVVRYTPPAEDHSPPMENGVVEVYSEQARVGYGAHGGYSASRLLPHPAHPDEDDRQYLELLNKVVRTASYAQFPSKGPFDMSSLQSVLSGDAVVGYNGYESWNRFRPNNLAERNFRVGAAGELYVFEVLSRLNPPLHGWSRDNWKSNIRDRVAIHEAYKGLGAWDGSETADLVYADTHGDLTAILIDRGYLDAVEWRSARPFYYIEVKTTTGPCGTPFYMSKGQYQRMMNIHATEGQREVYMILRVFEIECEGRIGMKLYVDPAQLKLDEELIFIGESWSVIPGTA
;
A
#
# COMPACT_ATOMS: atom_id res chain seq x y z
N MET A 1 28.31 -13.05 38.74
CA MET A 1 27.58 -13.88 39.73
C MET A 1 26.42 -14.55 38.99
N LEU A 2 25.90 -15.68 39.48
CA LEU A 2 24.91 -16.49 38.75
C LEU A 2 23.64 -15.68 38.41
N CYS A 3 23.22 -15.78 37.15
CA CYS A 3 21.97 -15.24 36.63
C CYS A 3 20.77 -16.06 37.15
N LYS A 4 19.62 -15.43 37.42
CA LYS A 4 18.38 -16.15 37.83
C LYS A 4 17.80 -16.91 36.63
N TYR A 5 17.40 -18.18 36.76
CA TYR A 5 16.81 -18.98 35.67
C TYR A 5 15.36 -19.36 35.98
N SER A 6 14.49 -19.39 34.96
CA SER A 6 13.15 -19.95 35.14
C SER A 6 13.22 -21.47 35.14
N LEU A 7 12.99 -22.04 36.32
CA LEU A 7 12.86 -23.49 36.48
C LEU A 7 11.60 -23.99 35.73
N ARG A 8 10.50 -23.23 35.78
CA ARG A 8 9.22 -23.63 35.16
C ARG A 8 9.38 -23.89 33.66
N ASP A 9 10.05 -22.99 32.94
CA ASP A 9 10.26 -23.09 31.49
C ASP A 9 11.11 -24.31 31.14
N ILE A 10 12.22 -24.52 31.87
CA ILE A 10 13.12 -25.68 31.71
C ILE A 10 12.36 -27.00 31.94
N PHE A 11 11.56 -27.09 33.01
CA PHE A 11 10.76 -28.30 33.29
C PHE A 11 9.58 -28.47 32.33
N THR A 12 8.99 -27.38 31.82
CA THR A 12 7.91 -27.44 30.83
C THR A 12 8.42 -27.93 29.47
N GLN A 13 9.58 -27.45 29.03
CA GLN A 13 10.27 -27.95 27.83
C GLN A 13 10.67 -29.43 27.96
N SER A 14 11.01 -29.87 29.18
CA SER A 14 11.51 -31.24 29.42
C SER A 14 10.42 -32.29 29.68
N PHE A 15 9.27 -31.90 30.25
CA PHE A 15 8.25 -32.84 30.76
C PHE A 15 6.80 -32.46 30.41
N GLY A 16 6.57 -31.33 29.75
CA GLY A 16 5.23 -30.81 29.46
C GLY A 16 4.56 -30.11 30.64
N VAL A 17 3.52 -29.32 30.33
CA VAL A 17 2.86 -28.39 31.27
C VAL A 17 2.30 -29.10 32.51
N ASP A 18 1.59 -30.22 32.34
CA ASP A 18 0.94 -30.93 33.44
C ASP A 18 1.92 -31.53 34.45
N GLN A 19 3.08 -32.00 33.98
CA GLN A 19 4.13 -32.53 34.87
C GLN A 19 4.91 -31.39 35.53
N ALA A 20 5.22 -30.32 34.79
CA ALA A 20 5.84 -29.11 35.37
C ALA A 20 4.98 -28.49 36.49
N ASN A 21 3.65 -28.50 36.33
CA ASN A 21 2.70 -28.06 37.35
C ASN A 21 2.63 -28.98 38.59
N GLN A 22 3.08 -30.25 38.52
CA GLN A 22 3.24 -31.12 39.69
C GLN A 22 4.58 -30.87 40.41
N VAL A 23 5.62 -30.52 39.65
CA VAL A 23 6.97 -30.24 40.20
C VAL A 23 7.06 -28.86 40.86
N SER A 24 6.21 -27.89 40.48
CA SER A 24 6.18 -26.55 41.10
C SER A 24 6.00 -26.60 42.63
N GLY A 25 5.13 -27.47 43.14
CA GLY A 25 4.91 -27.65 44.58
C GLY A 25 6.14 -28.17 45.34
N PHE A 26 7.02 -28.93 44.69
CA PHE A 26 8.31 -29.32 45.27
C PHE A 26 9.25 -28.11 45.39
N PHE A 27 9.32 -27.27 44.36
CA PHE A 27 10.12 -26.04 44.42
C PHE A 27 9.61 -25.05 45.46
N GLN A 28 8.32 -24.72 45.45
CA GLN A 28 7.73 -23.74 46.36
C GLN A 28 7.73 -24.23 47.82
N TYR A 29 7.24 -25.44 48.11
CA TYR A 29 7.03 -25.88 49.48
C TYR A 29 8.20 -26.64 50.10
N VAL A 30 8.98 -27.41 49.31
CA VAL A 30 10.10 -28.21 49.84
C VAL A 30 11.43 -27.46 49.71
N LEU A 31 11.72 -26.88 48.55
CA LEU A 31 12.97 -26.15 48.31
C LEU A 31 12.87 -24.64 48.64
N GLN A 32 11.69 -24.13 48.98
CA GLN A 32 11.44 -22.72 49.33
C GLN A 32 11.84 -21.73 48.22
N VAL A 33 11.75 -22.19 46.96
CA VAL A 33 11.95 -21.38 45.75
C VAL A 33 10.59 -20.86 45.28
N TRP A 34 10.33 -19.59 45.57
CA TRP A 34 9.09 -18.89 45.24
C TRP A 34 9.04 -18.44 43.78
N ASP A 35 7.84 -18.13 43.29
CA ASP A 35 7.64 -17.56 41.96
C ASP A 35 8.30 -16.16 41.87
N ALA A 36 9.06 -15.93 40.81
CA ALA A 36 9.82 -14.69 40.61
C ALA A 36 8.89 -13.49 40.43
N THR A 37 9.17 -12.39 41.13
CA THR A 37 8.38 -11.17 41.02
C THR A 37 8.88 -10.24 39.91
N TRP A 38 8.15 -9.16 39.62
CA TRP A 38 8.65 -8.11 38.72
C TRP A 38 9.91 -7.42 39.29
N GLU A 39 10.04 -7.30 40.62
CA GLU A 39 11.27 -6.82 41.25
C GLU A 39 12.45 -7.75 40.93
N ASP A 40 12.27 -9.08 40.99
CA ASP A 40 13.30 -10.04 40.60
C ASP A 40 13.78 -9.86 39.16
N MET A 41 12.84 -9.61 38.23
CA MET A 41 13.12 -9.39 36.80
C MET A 41 13.87 -8.06 36.58
N ILE A 42 13.46 -7.01 37.29
CA ILE A 42 14.12 -5.70 37.28
C ILE A 42 15.51 -5.76 37.92
N GLU A 43 15.73 -6.58 38.94
CA GLU A 43 17.06 -6.88 39.48
C GLU A 43 17.94 -7.64 38.49
N GLU A 44 17.38 -8.64 37.81
CA GLU A 44 18.08 -9.46 36.81
C GLU A 44 18.52 -8.61 35.62
N LEU A 45 17.65 -7.75 35.06
CA LEU A 45 17.99 -6.77 34.03
C LEU A 45 19.13 -5.83 34.49
N GLN A 46 19.07 -5.34 35.74
CA GLN A 46 20.17 -4.54 36.31
C GLN A 46 21.46 -5.35 36.49
N SER A 47 21.37 -6.66 36.74
CA SER A 47 22.52 -7.57 36.85
C SER A 47 23.15 -7.79 35.48
N MET A 48 22.35 -8.13 34.46
CA MET A 48 22.77 -8.27 33.07
C MET A 48 23.50 -7.02 32.58
N ARG A 49 22.90 -5.83 32.76
CA ARG A 49 23.53 -4.54 32.47
C ARG A 49 24.85 -4.33 33.22
N ARG A 50 24.91 -4.66 34.53
CA ARG A 50 26.11 -4.48 35.36
C ARG A 50 27.25 -5.43 35.00
N ASN A 51 26.95 -6.56 34.36
CA ASN A 51 27.94 -7.57 33.96
C ASN A 51 28.24 -7.53 32.45
N SER A 52 27.75 -6.54 31.69
CA SER A 52 27.80 -6.49 30.22
C SER A 52 27.32 -7.78 29.55
N CYS A 53 26.18 -8.31 30.02
CA CYS A 53 25.53 -9.45 29.38
C CYS A 53 24.69 -8.96 28.19
N GLU A 54 25.00 -9.51 27.00
CA GLU A 54 24.46 -9.08 25.71
C GLU A 54 23.41 -10.06 25.13
N ASP A 55 22.97 -11.01 25.96
CA ASP A 55 21.99 -12.06 25.67
C ASP A 55 20.59 -11.47 25.39
N PHE A 56 20.32 -11.19 24.10
CA PHE A 56 19.14 -10.49 23.62
C PHE A 56 17.84 -11.29 23.85
N ASP A 57 17.84 -12.60 23.54
CA ASP A 57 16.69 -13.48 23.75
C ASP A 57 16.28 -13.49 25.23
N ARG A 58 17.25 -13.58 26.14
CA ARG A 58 17.01 -13.53 27.59
C ARG A 58 16.51 -12.17 28.09
N VAL A 59 16.97 -11.06 27.51
CA VAL A 59 16.43 -9.73 27.84
C VAL A 59 14.98 -9.61 27.37
N THR A 60 14.67 -10.07 26.16
CA THR A 60 13.31 -10.09 25.60
C THR A 60 12.37 -10.91 26.47
N MET A 61 12.75 -12.14 26.82
CA MET A 61 12.03 -13.01 27.78
C MET A 61 11.80 -12.36 29.15
N LEU A 62 12.69 -11.48 29.62
CA LEU A 62 12.46 -10.71 30.86
C LEU A 62 11.43 -9.58 30.66
N TYR A 63 11.41 -8.92 29.50
CA TYR A 63 10.36 -7.94 29.17
C TYR A 63 9.00 -8.60 28.99
N GLU A 64 8.92 -9.71 28.24
CA GLU A 64 7.70 -10.52 28.07
C GLU A 64 7.06 -10.88 29.41
N ARG A 65 7.86 -11.32 30.39
CA ARG A 65 7.34 -11.68 31.72
C ARG A 65 6.92 -10.47 32.56
N ILE A 66 7.58 -9.31 32.43
CA ILE A 66 7.13 -8.07 33.07
C ILE A 66 5.80 -7.63 32.43
N ALA A 67 5.66 -7.76 31.10
CA ALA A 67 4.42 -7.47 30.39
C ALA A 67 3.29 -8.41 30.81
N ALA A 68 3.51 -9.73 30.77
CA ALA A 68 2.53 -10.76 31.15
C ALA A 68 2.12 -10.67 32.64
N GLY A 69 3.06 -10.34 33.54
CA GLY A 69 2.75 -10.03 34.95
C GLY A 69 1.86 -8.80 35.15
N ALA A 70 1.68 -8.00 34.09
CA ALA A 70 0.78 -6.86 33.99
C ALA A 70 -0.30 -7.03 32.89
N VAL A 71 -0.58 -8.26 32.45
CA VAL A 71 -1.79 -8.62 31.69
C VAL A 71 -2.72 -9.41 32.63
N GLY A 72 -3.68 -8.72 33.23
CA GLY A 72 -4.64 -9.34 34.15
C GLY A 72 -5.88 -8.47 34.32
N ASN A 73 -7.07 -9.05 34.09
CA ASN A 73 -8.35 -8.34 33.94
C ASN A 73 -8.97 -7.83 35.25
N GLU A 74 -8.16 -7.46 36.26
CA GLU A 74 -8.65 -6.94 37.53
C GLU A 74 -8.12 -5.53 37.82
N GLU A 75 -9.01 -4.58 38.12
CA GLU A 75 -8.69 -3.25 38.69
C GLU A 75 -8.18 -3.33 40.15
N THR A 76 -7.41 -4.37 40.52
CA THR A 76 -6.80 -4.44 41.84
C THR A 76 -5.74 -3.35 42.00
N GLN A 77 -5.72 -2.70 43.16
CA GLN A 77 -4.72 -1.68 43.49
C GLN A 77 -3.27 -2.18 43.34
N ARG A 78 -3.05 -3.51 43.48
CA ARG A 78 -1.77 -4.14 43.22
C ARG A 78 -1.36 -4.00 41.75
N HIS A 79 -2.25 -4.30 40.80
CA HIS A 79 -1.98 -4.21 39.37
C HIS A 79 -1.64 -2.77 38.92
N VAL A 80 -2.44 -1.79 39.33
CA VAL A 80 -2.18 -0.37 39.04
C VAL A 80 -0.84 0.09 39.63
N ARG A 81 -0.49 -0.39 40.84
CA ARG A 81 0.79 -0.10 41.48
C ARG A 81 1.97 -0.73 40.72
N LEU A 82 1.86 -1.97 40.25
CA LEU A 82 2.89 -2.64 39.45
C LEU A 82 3.21 -1.85 38.17
N LEU A 83 2.17 -1.43 37.43
CA LEU A 83 2.32 -0.60 36.22
C LEU A 83 3.08 0.70 36.51
N ILE A 84 2.72 1.39 37.61
CA ILE A 84 3.40 2.62 38.03
C ILE A 84 4.86 2.35 38.40
N GLU A 85 5.14 1.36 39.26
CA GLU A 85 6.49 1.09 39.77
C GLU A 85 7.44 0.56 38.68
N ALA A 86 6.94 -0.22 37.72
CA ALA A 86 7.69 -0.64 36.53
C ALA A 86 8.02 0.54 35.61
N ARG A 87 7.02 1.37 35.26
CA ARG A 87 7.20 2.58 34.44
C ARG A 87 8.22 3.54 35.06
N ASP A 88 8.14 3.72 36.38
CA ASP A 88 9.05 4.56 37.16
C ASP A 88 10.48 3.99 37.19
N ALA A 89 10.63 2.66 37.24
CA ALA A 89 11.93 1.98 37.16
C ALA A 89 12.60 2.15 35.78
N PHE A 90 11.88 1.91 34.68
CA PHE A 90 12.37 2.07 33.31
C PHE A 90 12.60 3.54 32.90
N ALA A 91 11.92 4.48 33.53
CA ALA A 91 12.18 5.92 33.37
C ALA A 91 13.43 6.41 34.14
N LYS A 92 13.69 5.86 35.33
CA LYS A 92 14.78 6.30 36.23
C LYS A 92 16.09 5.53 36.06
N LYS A 93 16.06 4.35 35.45
CA LYS A 93 17.22 3.46 35.25
C LYS A 93 17.34 3.11 33.77
N THR A 94 18.57 3.00 33.27
CA THR A 94 18.82 2.38 31.97
C THR A 94 18.53 0.88 32.06
N LEU A 95 17.42 0.43 31.48
CA LEU A 95 16.90 -0.95 31.56
C LEU A 95 16.41 -1.48 30.20
N ILE A 96 16.33 -0.63 29.18
CA ILE A 96 15.96 -0.99 27.80
C ILE A 96 17.24 -1.31 27.05
N TYR A 97 17.44 -2.57 26.67
CA TYR A 97 18.58 -3.04 25.91
C TYR A 97 18.34 -2.82 24.42
N VAL A 98 19.33 -2.32 23.67
CA VAL A 98 19.24 -2.20 22.21
C VAL A 98 20.62 -2.41 21.61
N VAL A 99 20.70 -3.19 20.52
CA VAL A 99 21.93 -3.34 19.73
C VAL A 99 21.80 -2.48 18.47
N LYS A 100 22.46 -1.32 18.44
CA LYS A 100 22.47 -0.43 17.27
C LYS A 100 23.85 -0.46 16.62
N ASP A 101 23.88 -0.68 15.30
CA ASP A 101 25.10 -0.68 14.48
C ASP A 101 26.20 -1.62 15.03
N GLY A 102 25.79 -2.80 15.50
CA GLY A 102 26.65 -3.80 16.15
C GLY A 102 27.10 -3.44 17.57
N THR A 103 26.69 -2.28 18.11
CA THR A 103 27.03 -1.82 19.45
C THR A 103 25.87 -2.07 20.41
N ALA A 104 26.13 -2.90 21.43
CA ALA A 104 25.21 -3.14 22.54
C ALA A 104 25.10 -1.91 23.47
N GLY A 105 23.87 -1.53 23.83
CA GLY A 105 23.60 -0.36 24.67
C GLY A 105 22.40 -0.55 25.59
N TRP A 106 22.38 0.19 26.71
CA TRP A 106 21.30 0.15 27.71
C TRP A 106 20.79 1.57 27.99
N TYR A 107 19.48 1.74 27.87
CA TYR A 107 18.78 3.03 27.72
C TYR A 107 17.58 3.14 28.67
N ASN A 108 17.12 4.36 28.93
CA ASN A 108 15.88 4.63 29.67
C ASN A 108 14.74 5.07 28.72
N THR A 109 13.50 5.16 29.20
CA THR A 109 12.34 5.50 28.34
C THR A 109 12.39 6.90 27.71
N PHE A 110 13.18 7.84 28.23
CA PHE A 110 13.42 9.15 27.61
C PHE A 110 14.48 9.11 26.50
N ASP A 111 15.39 8.14 26.53
CA ASP A 111 16.40 7.92 25.47
C ASP A 111 15.78 7.20 24.25
N CYS A 112 14.70 6.45 24.47
CA CYS A 112 14.07 5.60 23.46
C CYS A 112 12.97 6.32 22.67
N LEU A 113 12.63 5.77 21.50
CA LEU A 113 11.57 6.26 20.62
C LEU A 113 10.90 5.10 19.85
N TRP A 114 9.58 5.09 19.82
CA TRP A 114 8.76 4.19 19.03
C TRP A 114 8.50 4.76 17.62
N SER A 115 9.60 4.95 16.87
CA SER A 115 9.65 5.34 15.44
C SER A 115 9.99 4.11 14.59
N SER A 116 9.75 4.16 13.27
CA SER A 116 10.17 3.10 12.32
C SER A 116 10.61 3.61 10.95
N THR A 117 10.62 4.93 10.75
CA THR A 117 10.78 5.57 9.42
C THR A 117 11.82 6.69 9.43
N THR A 118 12.29 7.11 10.61
CA THR A 118 13.31 8.16 10.78
C THR A 118 13.99 8.02 12.14
N ASP A 119 15.32 8.00 12.09
CA ASP A 119 16.20 8.24 13.24
C ASP A 119 16.03 9.69 13.72
N ILE A 120 15.69 9.88 14.99
CA ILE A 120 15.69 11.20 15.64
C ILE A 120 16.96 11.32 16.48
N LYS A 121 17.66 12.44 16.36
CA LYS A 121 18.99 12.61 16.91
C LYS A 121 18.99 12.57 18.43
N GLY A 122 19.79 11.66 19.01
CA GLY A 122 19.78 11.41 20.45
C GLY A 122 18.54 10.64 20.92
N LYS A 123 17.93 9.85 20.03
CA LYS A 123 16.96 8.81 20.35
C LYS A 123 17.44 7.46 19.82
N VAL A 124 16.94 6.39 20.42
CA VAL A 124 17.14 5.01 19.98
C VAL A 124 15.81 4.42 19.58
N THR A 125 15.71 3.88 18.36
CA THR A 125 14.53 3.18 17.86
C THR A 125 14.39 1.81 18.54
N LEU A 126 13.16 1.46 18.95
CA LEU A 126 12.86 0.15 19.58
C LEU A 126 12.10 -0.81 18.67
N ASN A 127 11.52 -0.32 17.59
CA ASN A 127 10.69 -1.13 16.70
C ASN A 127 11.47 -2.29 16.07
N ASP A 128 12.71 -2.05 15.60
CA ASP A 128 13.45 -3.05 14.82
C ASP A 128 13.86 -4.29 15.64
N HIS A 129 13.71 -4.21 16.96
CA HIS A 129 14.17 -5.17 17.96
C HIS A 129 13.01 -5.86 18.69
N TYR A 130 11.89 -5.15 18.94
CA TYR A 130 10.81 -5.59 19.82
C TYR A 130 9.44 -5.22 19.22
N ASP A 131 9.16 -5.61 17.99
CA ASP A 131 8.03 -5.12 17.19
C ASP A 131 6.65 -5.57 17.67
N ASP A 132 6.60 -6.79 18.20
CA ASP A 132 5.52 -7.39 18.98
C ASP A 132 5.24 -6.64 20.29
N MET A 133 6.29 -6.20 20.99
CA MET A 133 6.23 -5.59 22.33
C MET A 133 5.72 -4.13 22.36
N LYS A 134 4.95 -3.69 21.36
CA LYS A 134 4.44 -2.31 21.24
C LYS A 134 3.81 -1.81 22.55
N ASP A 135 2.83 -2.57 23.04
CA ASP A 135 1.95 -2.10 24.12
C ASP A 135 2.68 -2.12 25.47
N PHE A 136 3.70 -2.98 25.61
CA PHE A 136 4.66 -2.93 26.70
C PHE A 136 5.50 -1.65 26.67
N PHE A 137 6.17 -1.33 25.56
CA PHE A 137 7.04 -0.16 25.50
C PHE A 137 6.29 1.17 25.49
N VAL A 138 5.22 1.29 24.69
CA VAL A 138 4.48 2.55 24.51
C VAL A 138 3.48 2.79 25.63
N ASP A 139 2.55 1.86 25.83
CA ASP A 139 1.37 2.13 26.66
C ASP A 139 1.69 1.89 28.15
N MET A 140 2.36 0.78 28.49
CA MET A 140 2.80 0.46 29.85
C MET A 140 4.02 1.28 30.30
N LEU A 141 5.15 1.21 29.58
CA LEU A 141 6.39 1.91 29.96
C LEU A 141 6.45 3.39 29.55
N GLY A 142 5.58 3.85 28.64
CA GLY A 142 5.52 5.27 28.27
C GLY A 142 6.63 5.76 27.34
N VAL A 143 7.27 4.86 26.58
CA VAL A 143 8.17 5.27 25.49
C VAL A 143 7.36 6.07 24.46
N LYS A 144 7.86 7.24 24.08
CA LYS A 144 7.16 8.12 23.15
C LYS A 144 7.08 7.52 21.76
N THR A 145 6.00 7.78 21.04
CA THR A 145 5.91 7.57 19.59
C THR A 145 6.59 8.70 18.83
N LEU A 146 6.86 8.48 17.54
CA LEU A 146 7.17 9.58 16.62
C LEU A 146 5.97 10.54 16.53
N THR A 147 6.21 11.85 16.39
CA THR A 147 5.18 12.89 16.30
C THR A 147 5.55 13.93 15.24
N LEU A 148 4.55 14.64 14.69
CA LEU A 148 4.75 15.65 13.65
C LEU A 148 5.80 16.70 14.03
N GLN A 149 5.75 17.18 15.28
CA GLN A 149 6.70 18.17 15.81
C GLN A 149 8.14 17.63 15.87
N MET A 150 8.35 16.38 16.28
CA MET A 150 9.70 15.81 16.40
C MET A 150 10.40 15.66 15.04
N VAL A 151 9.68 15.21 14.01
CA VAL A 151 10.23 15.10 12.65
C VAL A 151 10.51 16.48 12.05
N TYR A 152 9.60 17.43 12.30
CA TYR A 152 9.76 18.82 11.89
C TYR A 152 11.00 19.48 12.52
N ASP A 153 11.27 19.23 13.81
CA ASP A 153 12.45 19.77 14.52
C ASP A 153 13.76 19.07 14.11
N GLU A 154 13.74 17.81 13.68
CA GLU A 154 14.93 17.14 13.09
C GLU A 154 15.25 17.71 11.68
N LEU A 155 14.23 17.90 10.85
CA LEU A 155 14.38 18.59 9.56
C LEU A 155 14.85 20.04 9.72
N LEU A 156 14.52 20.72 10.83
CA LEU A 156 15.10 22.02 11.18
C LEU A 156 16.57 21.91 11.63
N GLN A 157 17.01 20.79 12.21
CA GLN A 157 18.40 20.57 12.62
C GLN A 157 19.31 20.10 11.48
N THR A 158 18.74 19.67 10.34
CA THR A 158 19.46 19.26 9.12
C THR A 158 20.58 20.25 8.73
N THR A 159 21.76 19.71 8.47
CA THR A 159 23.00 20.44 8.13
C THR A 159 23.45 20.09 6.71
N SER A 160 24.44 20.81 6.18
CA SER A 160 25.06 20.47 4.89
C SER A 160 25.95 19.22 4.91
N ARG A 161 26.03 18.49 6.03
CA ARG A 161 26.70 17.18 6.15
C ARG A 161 25.71 16.02 6.24
N THR A 162 24.42 16.29 6.44
CA THR A 162 23.37 15.28 6.57
C THR A 162 23.19 14.56 5.22
N PRO A 163 23.32 13.23 5.16
CA PRO A 163 23.02 12.42 3.97
C PRO A 163 21.65 12.71 3.36
N ILE A 164 21.56 12.62 2.03
CA ILE A 164 20.29 12.82 1.31
C ILE A 164 19.26 11.75 1.69
N VAL A 165 19.70 10.53 2.03
CA VAL A 165 18.83 9.41 2.43
C VAL A 165 18.09 9.72 3.73
N GLU A 166 18.80 10.12 4.79
CA GLU A 166 18.21 10.55 6.07
C GLU A 166 17.14 11.64 5.86
N VAL A 167 17.44 12.64 5.03
CA VAL A 167 16.53 13.75 4.76
C VAL A 167 15.32 13.33 3.90
N LYS A 168 15.48 12.39 2.95
CA LYS A 168 14.32 11.76 2.27
C LYS A 168 13.46 11.02 3.29
N SER A 169 14.05 10.23 4.19
CA SER A 169 13.32 9.46 5.21
C SER A 169 12.54 10.36 6.18
N ALA A 170 13.15 11.46 6.62
CA ALA A 170 12.48 12.46 7.46
C ALA A 170 11.36 13.19 6.71
N ILE A 171 11.50 13.48 5.41
CA ILE A 171 10.40 14.01 4.58
C ILE A 171 9.27 12.98 4.43
N TRP A 172 9.58 11.69 4.27
CA TRP A 172 8.59 10.61 4.24
C TRP A 172 7.79 10.53 5.54
N SER A 173 8.47 10.52 6.69
CA SER A 173 7.80 10.57 8.00
C SER A 173 6.93 11.81 8.16
N LEU A 174 7.40 12.98 7.74
CA LEU A 174 6.62 14.22 7.83
C LEU A 174 5.38 14.17 6.93
N ASN A 175 5.51 13.67 5.69
CA ASN A 175 4.39 13.48 4.76
C ASN A 175 3.32 12.54 5.35
N ALA A 176 3.77 11.45 5.98
CA ALA A 176 2.91 10.44 6.57
C ALA A 176 2.19 10.95 7.83
N LEU A 177 2.90 11.65 8.72
CA LEU A 177 2.30 12.34 9.87
C LEU A 177 1.28 13.42 9.45
N LEU A 178 1.56 14.16 8.36
CA LEU A 178 0.61 15.13 7.77
C LEU A 178 -0.63 14.48 7.12
N GLN A 179 -0.68 13.15 6.97
CA GLN A 179 -1.87 12.41 6.51
C GLN A 179 -2.76 11.97 7.68
N SER A 180 -2.18 11.66 8.84
CA SER A 180 -2.91 11.20 10.04
C SER A 180 -3.23 12.30 11.06
N GLU A 181 -2.40 13.34 11.15
CA GLU A 181 -2.50 14.43 12.14
C GLU A 181 -2.89 15.76 11.47
N PRO A 182 -3.67 16.64 12.13
CA PRO A 182 -3.89 18.00 11.65
C PRO A 182 -2.56 18.76 11.58
N ALA A 183 -2.33 19.45 10.46
CA ALA A 183 -1.08 20.17 10.22
C ALA A 183 -0.89 21.40 11.14
N THR A 184 -0.32 21.17 12.33
CA THR A 184 -0.04 22.20 13.36
C THR A 184 1.23 23.01 13.09
N VAL A 185 2.09 22.57 12.17
CA VAL A 185 3.38 23.17 11.83
C VAL A 185 3.34 23.99 10.53
N ASP A 186 4.06 25.13 10.53
CA ASP A 186 4.24 26.02 9.37
C ASP A 186 5.40 25.50 8.48
N PRO A 187 5.23 25.33 7.15
CA PRO A 187 6.32 24.93 6.27
C PRO A 187 7.43 26.01 6.11
N THR A 188 7.12 27.28 6.38
CA THR A 188 7.98 28.42 6.03
C THR A 188 9.39 28.40 6.66
N PRO A 189 9.63 27.90 7.90
CA PRO A 189 10.96 27.75 8.47
C PRO A 189 11.75 26.59 7.81
N LEU A 190 11.10 25.46 7.52
CA LEU A 190 11.71 24.33 6.81
C LEU A 190 12.10 24.69 5.38
N LEU A 191 11.24 25.41 4.65
CA LEU A 191 11.53 25.81 3.26
C LEU A 191 12.69 26.82 3.12
N LYS A 192 13.18 27.40 4.23
CA LYS A 192 14.42 28.19 4.27
C LYS A 192 15.67 27.31 4.43
N LYS A 193 15.55 26.11 4.99
CA LYS A 193 16.63 25.13 5.19
C LYS A 193 16.93 24.37 3.88
N LYS A 194 18.13 23.80 3.79
CA LYS A 194 18.51 22.91 2.69
C LYS A 194 18.00 21.49 2.99
N ILE A 195 16.73 21.24 2.65
CA ILE A 195 16.08 19.93 2.86
C ILE A 195 15.52 19.31 1.59
N LEU A 196 15.32 20.09 0.51
CA LEU A 196 14.69 19.59 -0.71
C LEU A 196 15.76 18.89 -1.57
N PRO A 197 15.70 17.57 -1.81
CA PRO A 197 16.67 16.90 -2.65
C PRO A 197 16.40 17.23 -4.11
N VAL A 198 17.39 17.79 -4.82
CA VAL A 198 17.28 18.18 -6.22
C VAL A 198 18.46 17.61 -7.01
N ALA A 199 18.15 17.02 -8.16
CA ALA A 199 19.11 16.61 -9.17
C ALA A 199 19.35 17.76 -10.16
N SER A 200 20.61 18.03 -10.49
CA SER A 200 21.00 18.96 -11.55
C SER A 200 20.87 18.33 -12.95
N PRO A 201 20.89 19.14 -14.04
CA PRO A 201 21.02 18.63 -15.41
C PRO A 201 22.20 17.66 -15.61
N ALA A 202 23.28 17.83 -14.84
CA ALA A 202 24.47 16.97 -14.84
C ALA A 202 24.37 15.77 -13.88
N GLY A 203 23.17 15.41 -13.40
CA GLY A 203 22.92 14.29 -12.49
C GLY A 203 23.39 14.50 -11.03
N THR A 204 23.95 15.66 -10.69
CA THR A 204 24.45 15.95 -9.34
C THR A 204 23.29 16.13 -8.37
N LYS A 205 23.24 15.32 -7.30
CA LYS A 205 22.17 15.34 -6.30
C LYS A 205 22.59 16.20 -5.11
N LEU A 206 21.80 17.22 -4.75
CA LEU A 206 22.10 18.15 -3.65
C LEU A 206 20.84 18.54 -2.87
N LEU A 207 20.99 18.83 -1.57
CA LEU A 207 19.93 19.45 -0.77
C LEU A 207 19.89 20.96 -1.01
N VAL A 208 18.71 21.47 -1.38
CA VAL A 208 18.45 22.90 -1.62
C VAL A 208 17.30 23.41 -0.76
N ASN A 209 17.13 24.74 -0.72
CA ASN A 209 15.97 25.39 -0.10
C ASN A 209 14.99 25.87 -1.19
N ALA A 210 13.78 26.27 -0.79
CA ALA A 210 12.72 26.63 -1.74
C ALA A 210 12.97 27.92 -2.54
N LYS A 211 14.05 28.67 -2.25
CA LYS A 211 14.47 29.81 -3.08
C LYS A 211 15.20 29.38 -4.36
N ILE A 212 15.70 28.15 -4.42
CA ILE A 212 16.29 27.61 -5.64
C ILE A 212 15.15 27.22 -6.60
N ASP A 213 15.33 27.53 -7.87
CA ASP A 213 14.39 27.12 -8.91
C ASP A 213 14.59 25.63 -9.26
N PHE A 214 13.50 24.89 -9.40
CA PHE A 214 13.46 23.46 -9.73
C PHE A 214 12.01 23.05 -10.02
N SER A 215 11.84 22.02 -10.85
CA SER A 215 10.54 21.42 -11.18
C SER A 215 10.34 20.07 -10.47
N ILE A 216 9.11 19.56 -10.44
CA ILE A 216 8.73 18.29 -9.79
C ILE A 216 8.14 17.37 -10.86
N GLY A 217 8.72 16.18 -11.03
CA GLY A 217 8.30 15.22 -12.05
C GLY A 217 7.00 14.49 -11.68
N ASP A 218 5.88 14.90 -12.26
CA ASP A 218 4.55 14.30 -12.00
C ASP A 218 3.91 13.64 -13.24
N ARG A 219 4.59 13.66 -14.39
CA ARG A 219 4.21 13.01 -15.65
C ARG A 219 5.45 12.48 -16.34
N GLU A 220 5.52 11.16 -16.60
CA GLU A 220 6.73 10.55 -17.17
C GLU A 220 7.13 11.15 -18.53
N TYR A 221 6.15 11.37 -19.43
CA TYR A 221 6.43 11.98 -20.73
C TYR A 221 7.06 13.39 -20.64
N LEU A 222 6.74 14.18 -19.60
CA LEU A 222 7.40 15.47 -19.35
C LEU A 222 8.77 15.29 -18.68
N ILE A 223 8.91 14.33 -17.75
CA ILE A 223 10.19 13.97 -17.13
C ILE A 223 11.20 13.57 -18.21
N GLU A 224 10.79 12.79 -19.22
CA GLU A 224 11.64 12.35 -20.33
C GLU A 224 12.09 13.51 -21.23
N GLN A 225 11.17 14.37 -21.67
CA GLN A 225 11.49 15.49 -22.57
C GLN A 225 12.49 16.48 -21.93
N PHE A 226 12.34 16.76 -20.64
CA PHE A 226 13.22 17.66 -19.88
C PHE A 226 14.38 16.95 -19.16
N ARG A 227 14.55 15.63 -19.31
CA ARG A 227 15.61 14.82 -18.68
C ARG A 227 16.99 15.37 -19.08
N GLY A 228 17.83 15.68 -18.09
CA GLY A 228 19.16 16.26 -18.31
C GLY A 228 19.18 17.71 -18.82
N ARG A 229 18.03 18.40 -18.90
CA ARG A 229 17.95 19.82 -19.32
C ARG A 229 17.71 20.78 -18.15
N ILE A 230 17.01 20.33 -17.11
CA ILE A 230 16.55 21.16 -15.98
C ILE A 230 16.95 20.56 -14.63
N LYS A 231 16.84 21.35 -13.56
CA LYS A 231 16.83 20.84 -12.18
C LYS A 231 15.46 20.24 -11.86
N MET A 232 15.45 19.03 -11.31
CA MET A 232 14.25 18.36 -10.82
C MET A 232 14.39 17.91 -9.37
N LEU A 233 13.29 17.94 -8.62
CA LEU A 233 13.20 17.30 -7.31
C LEU A 233 13.52 15.81 -7.45
N HIS A 234 14.44 15.29 -6.63
CA HIS A 234 14.97 13.92 -6.73
C HIS A 234 14.06 12.92 -6.00
N TYR A 235 12.91 12.68 -6.62
CA TYR A 235 11.97 11.60 -6.35
C TYR A 235 11.43 11.08 -7.70
N ASP A 236 11.07 9.80 -7.80
CA ASP A 236 10.40 9.27 -8.99
C ASP A 236 8.89 9.61 -9.03
N LEU A 237 8.20 9.23 -10.11
CA LEU A 237 6.78 9.52 -10.30
C LEU A 237 5.86 8.91 -9.23
N ALA A 238 6.18 7.71 -8.71
CA ALA A 238 5.41 7.07 -7.66
C ALA A 238 5.70 7.73 -6.31
N GLU A 239 6.97 8.02 -6.02
CA GLU A 239 7.38 8.78 -4.84
C GLU A 239 6.70 10.16 -4.79
N VAL A 240 6.73 10.92 -5.90
CA VAL A 240 6.10 12.24 -6.02
C VAL A 240 4.58 12.19 -5.74
N ARG A 241 3.89 11.16 -6.22
CA ARG A 241 2.44 10.98 -5.97
C ARG A 241 2.15 10.70 -4.50
N GLN A 242 2.93 9.84 -3.85
CA GLN A 242 2.77 9.53 -2.42
C GLN A 242 3.13 10.73 -1.52
N LEU A 243 4.08 11.58 -1.95
CA LEU A 243 4.45 12.84 -1.28
C LEU A 243 3.48 14.01 -1.52
N SER A 244 2.36 13.80 -2.19
CA SER A 244 1.39 14.85 -2.53
C SER A 244 0.90 15.66 -1.32
N THR A 245 0.77 15.03 -0.15
CA THR A 245 0.38 15.73 1.10
C THR A 245 1.45 16.74 1.53
N PHE A 246 2.71 16.32 1.63
CA PHE A 246 3.85 17.19 1.94
C PHE A 246 4.02 18.30 0.90
N LEU A 247 3.95 17.97 -0.39
CA LEU A 247 4.13 18.96 -1.48
C LEU A 247 3.01 20.01 -1.49
N LYS A 248 1.77 19.61 -1.17
CA LYS A 248 0.61 20.52 -1.04
C LYS A 248 0.71 21.38 0.23
N TRP A 249 1.05 20.79 1.38
CA TRP A 249 1.29 21.51 2.64
C TRP A 249 2.43 22.53 2.51
N ALA A 250 3.53 22.13 1.87
CA ALA A 250 4.67 22.99 1.55
C ALA A 250 4.40 24.03 0.44
N LYS A 251 3.22 24.02 -0.18
CA LYS A 251 2.82 24.92 -1.28
C LYS A 251 3.79 24.89 -2.47
N LEU A 252 4.31 23.70 -2.79
CA LEU A 252 5.25 23.47 -3.90
C LEU A 252 4.58 22.95 -5.18
N SER A 253 3.28 22.65 -5.15
CA SER A 253 2.52 22.06 -6.27
C SER A 253 2.59 22.84 -7.58
N ASN A 254 2.79 24.16 -7.54
CA ASN A 254 2.96 24.99 -8.75
C ASN A 254 4.26 24.72 -9.53
N ARG A 255 5.13 23.83 -9.01
CA ARG A 255 6.37 23.37 -9.65
C ARG A 255 6.24 22.00 -10.32
N TYR A 256 5.07 21.35 -10.25
CA TYR A 256 4.80 20.15 -11.06
C TYR A 256 5.00 20.47 -12.55
N LEU A 257 5.47 19.50 -13.32
CA LEU A 257 5.66 19.69 -14.76
C LEU A 257 4.31 19.90 -15.46
N SER A 258 3.21 19.30 -14.97
CA SER A 258 1.85 19.58 -15.47
C SER A 258 1.45 21.06 -15.39
N GLU A 259 1.88 21.77 -14.35
CA GLU A 259 1.49 23.15 -14.08
C GLU A 259 2.45 24.16 -14.74
N SER A 260 3.75 23.83 -14.73
CA SER A 260 4.84 24.76 -15.06
C SER A 260 5.30 24.70 -16.51
N VAL A 261 5.11 23.57 -17.20
CA VAL A 261 5.33 23.49 -18.65
C VAL A 261 4.16 24.19 -19.37
N LYS A 262 4.46 24.86 -20.48
CA LYS A 262 3.47 25.36 -21.44
C LYS A 262 3.76 24.76 -22.81
N GLU A 263 2.72 24.24 -23.45
CA GLU A 263 2.80 23.68 -24.79
C GLU A 263 2.32 24.71 -25.80
N ILE A 264 3.11 24.91 -26.86
CA ILE A 264 2.76 25.72 -28.02
C ILE A 264 2.74 24.79 -29.22
N THR A 265 1.57 24.53 -29.79
CA THR A 265 1.46 23.72 -31.01
C THR A 265 1.32 24.58 -32.26
N SER A 266 1.69 24.01 -33.41
CA SER A 266 1.56 24.63 -34.72
C SER A 266 1.38 23.55 -35.81
N VAL A 267 0.90 23.95 -36.98
CA VAL A 267 0.61 23.02 -38.09
C VAL A 267 1.48 23.35 -39.30
N GLY A 268 2.10 22.31 -39.86
CA GLY A 268 2.88 22.38 -41.10
C GLY A 268 2.02 22.41 -42.36
N GLY A 269 2.63 22.77 -43.50
CA GLY A 269 1.96 22.91 -44.79
C GLY A 269 1.65 21.60 -45.54
N GLY A 270 1.58 20.46 -44.84
CA GLY A 270 1.27 19.15 -45.42
C GLY A 270 -0.22 18.92 -45.69
N ASP A 271 -0.55 17.74 -46.23
CA ASP A 271 -1.93 17.38 -46.58
C ASP A 271 -2.89 17.43 -45.36
N VAL A 272 -3.99 18.16 -45.50
CA VAL A 272 -5.09 18.20 -44.51
C VAL A 272 -6.33 17.45 -45.03
N ARG A 273 -7.09 16.77 -44.16
CA ARG A 273 -8.33 16.05 -44.52
C ARG A 273 -9.43 16.26 -43.48
N ALA A 274 -10.67 16.55 -43.88
CA ALA A 274 -11.78 16.71 -42.94
C ALA A 274 -12.09 15.41 -42.15
N VAL A 275 -12.46 15.52 -40.88
CA VAL A 275 -12.91 14.41 -40.04
C VAL A 275 -14.42 14.22 -40.20
N SER A 276 -14.84 13.17 -40.90
CA SER A 276 -16.24 12.87 -41.23
C SER A 276 -16.99 11.99 -40.23
N SER A 277 -16.50 11.88 -38.98
CA SER A 277 -17.10 11.03 -37.94
C SER A 277 -18.07 11.85 -37.11
N GLU A 278 -19.36 11.50 -37.09
CA GLU A 278 -20.41 12.32 -36.46
C GLU A 278 -20.19 12.57 -34.95
N THR A 279 -19.64 11.59 -34.25
CA THR A 279 -19.22 11.71 -32.83
C THR A 279 -18.10 12.73 -32.59
N ARG A 280 -17.30 13.02 -33.62
CA ARG A 280 -16.14 13.91 -33.63
C ARG A 280 -16.40 15.22 -34.39
N ASP A 281 -17.63 15.44 -34.88
CA ASP A 281 -18.10 16.68 -35.50
C ASP A 281 -18.65 17.62 -34.40
N LEU A 282 -17.84 18.56 -33.95
CA LEU A 282 -18.21 19.47 -32.85
C LEU A 282 -19.38 20.40 -33.19
N LYS A 283 -19.75 20.56 -34.47
CA LYS A 283 -20.91 21.37 -34.89
C LYS A 283 -22.23 20.80 -34.39
N ARG A 284 -22.29 19.47 -34.21
CA ARG A 284 -23.45 18.75 -33.65
C ARG A 284 -23.51 18.77 -32.12
N LYS A 285 -22.57 19.48 -31.49
CA LYS A 285 -22.44 19.69 -30.05
C LYS A 285 -22.23 21.17 -29.72
N ALA A 286 -22.47 22.08 -30.65
CA ALA A 286 -22.17 23.49 -30.51
C ALA A 286 -23.01 24.16 -29.40
N HIS A 287 -24.28 23.78 -29.26
CA HIS A 287 -25.17 24.26 -28.18
C HIS A 287 -24.76 23.71 -26.82
N ALA A 288 -24.32 22.44 -26.80
CA ALA A 288 -23.79 21.80 -25.60
C ALA A 288 -22.48 22.44 -25.12
N LEU A 289 -21.55 22.73 -26.05
CA LEU A 289 -20.32 23.46 -25.79
C LEU A 289 -20.60 24.90 -25.31
N LEU A 290 -21.64 25.55 -25.84
CA LEU A 290 -22.14 26.85 -25.39
C LEU A 290 -22.73 26.78 -23.96
N ARG A 291 -23.52 25.76 -23.63
CA ARG A 291 -24.05 25.51 -22.28
C ARG A 291 -22.92 25.30 -21.26
N VAL A 292 -21.86 24.56 -21.60
CA VAL A 292 -20.64 24.41 -20.77
C VAL A 292 -19.93 25.76 -20.61
N ALA A 293 -19.70 26.47 -21.72
CA ALA A 293 -19.08 27.79 -21.72
C ALA A 293 -19.85 28.82 -20.85
N ALA A 294 -21.18 28.74 -20.82
CA ALA A 294 -22.02 29.56 -19.95
C ALA A 294 -21.93 29.16 -18.47
N THR A 295 -22.01 27.86 -18.17
CA THR A 295 -21.96 27.31 -16.80
C THR A 295 -20.70 27.75 -16.06
N PHE A 296 -19.55 27.64 -16.71
CA PHE A 296 -18.26 28.04 -16.14
C PHE A 296 -17.92 29.53 -16.39
N SER A 297 -18.91 30.34 -16.79
CA SER A 297 -18.81 31.80 -16.97
C SER A 297 -17.62 32.22 -17.85
N SER A 298 -17.40 31.50 -18.95
CA SER A 298 -16.18 31.62 -19.73
C SER A 298 -15.99 33.01 -20.36
N THR A 299 -14.73 33.39 -20.56
CA THR A 299 -14.36 34.71 -21.08
C THR A 299 -14.98 34.99 -22.46
N ARG A 300 -15.07 33.96 -23.32
CA ARG A 300 -15.75 34.11 -24.63
C ARG A 300 -17.26 34.19 -24.54
N TYR A 301 -17.89 33.45 -23.63
CA TYR A 301 -19.35 33.51 -23.44
C TYR A 301 -19.77 34.84 -22.82
N THR A 302 -19.03 35.32 -21.82
CA THR A 302 -19.29 36.60 -21.15
C THR A 302 -19.00 37.80 -22.06
N ALA A 303 -18.03 37.71 -22.97
CA ALA A 303 -17.80 38.72 -24.00
C ALA A 303 -18.91 38.75 -25.08
N ASN A 304 -19.28 37.58 -25.65
CA ASN A 304 -20.31 37.50 -26.70
C ASN A 304 -20.86 36.07 -26.89
N GLY A 305 -21.72 35.58 -25.99
CA GLY A 305 -22.36 34.26 -26.07
C GLY A 305 -23.00 33.93 -27.43
N PRO A 306 -23.86 34.79 -28.03
CA PRO A 306 -24.44 34.55 -29.35
C PRO A 306 -23.41 34.53 -30.49
N GLY A 307 -22.31 35.29 -30.37
CA GLY A 307 -21.18 35.23 -31.31
C GLY A 307 -20.39 33.93 -31.16
N LEU A 308 -20.06 33.55 -29.93
CA LEU A 308 -19.41 32.28 -29.60
C LEU A 308 -20.20 31.09 -30.16
N TYR A 309 -21.54 31.09 -30.06
CA TYR A 309 -22.34 30.00 -30.62
C TYR A 309 -22.16 29.86 -32.14
N LYS A 310 -22.16 30.97 -32.88
CA LYS A 310 -21.90 30.98 -34.33
C LYS A 310 -20.48 30.49 -34.66
N THR A 311 -19.49 30.83 -33.83
CA THR A 311 -18.14 30.28 -33.97
C THR A 311 -18.12 28.78 -33.73
N LEU A 312 -18.79 28.27 -32.68
CA LEU A 312 -18.89 26.84 -32.38
C LEU A 312 -19.57 26.05 -33.51
N MET A 313 -20.65 26.57 -34.10
CA MET A 313 -21.30 25.99 -35.28
C MET A 313 -20.43 26.05 -36.56
N SER A 314 -19.44 26.94 -36.62
CA SER A 314 -18.52 27.05 -37.76
C SER A 314 -17.31 26.10 -37.68
N ILE A 315 -16.92 25.65 -36.48
CA ILE A 315 -15.70 24.87 -36.19
C ILE A 315 -15.46 23.74 -37.19
N GLN A 316 -14.27 23.69 -37.79
CA GLN A 316 -13.88 22.61 -38.69
C GLN A 316 -12.90 21.66 -37.99
N THR A 317 -13.17 20.35 -38.02
CA THR A 317 -12.26 19.34 -37.48
C THR A 317 -11.48 18.67 -38.62
N MET A 318 -10.15 18.80 -38.55
CA MET A 318 -9.21 18.50 -39.63
C MET A 318 -8.12 17.54 -39.16
N ALA A 319 -7.76 16.57 -40.01
CA ALA A 319 -6.79 15.53 -39.74
C ALA A 319 -5.50 15.74 -40.55
N THR A 320 -4.40 16.01 -39.84
CA THR A 320 -3.03 16.09 -40.37
C THR A 320 -2.09 15.29 -39.49
N ASP A 321 -0.91 14.91 -40.00
CA ASP A 321 0.17 14.34 -39.16
C ASP A 321 1.26 15.40 -38.89
N ASP A 322 1.19 16.55 -39.55
CA ASP A 322 2.17 17.65 -39.45
C ASP A 322 1.83 18.62 -38.29
N ILE A 323 1.47 18.09 -37.11
CA ILE A 323 1.31 18.89 -35.89
C ILE A 323 2.63 18.87 -35.12
N SER A 324 3.31 20.02 -35.07
CA SER A 324 4.49 20.23 -34.23
C SER A 324 4.09 20.82 -32.87
N SER A 325 4.89 20.52 -31.85
CA SER A 325 4.71 21.00 -30.48
C SER A 325 6.05 21.52 -29.93
N ILE A 326 6.01 22.61 -29.17
CA ILE A 326 7.14 23.14 -28.42
C ILE A 326 6.72 23.18 -26.94
N LEU A 327 7.38 22.36 -26.12
CA LEU A 327 7.24 22.38 -24.67
C LEU A 327 8.22 23.42 -24.11
N SER A 328 7.71 24.51 -23.56
CA SER A 328 8.49 25.60 -22.98
C SER A 328 8.32 25.63 -21.46
N LEU A 329 9.43 25.79 -20.74
CA LEU A 329 9.49 25.90 -19.29
C LEU A 329 10.50 26.98 -18.89
N SER A 330 10.12 27.89 -17.99
CA SER A 330 11.07 28.86 -17.41
C SER A 330 11.75 28.25 -16.19
N GLN A 331 13.09 28.28 -16.14
CA GLN A 331 13.84 27.94 -14.94
C GLN A 331 15.11 28.82 -14.82
N ASP A 332 15.40 29.31 -13.61
CA ASP A 332 16.44 30.31 -13.32
C ASP A 332 16.29 31.61 -14.15
N GLY A 333 15.07 31.95 -14.56
CA GLY A 333 14.76 33.07 -15.44
C GLY A 333 15.11 32.85 -16.91
N LYS A 334 15.48 31.62 -17.31
CA LYS A 334 15.74 31.23 -18.70
C LYS A 334 14.60 30.35 -19.22
N ALA A 335 14.08 30.66 -20.40
CA ALA A 335 13.22 29.74 -21.15
C ALA A 335 14.02 28.53 -21.66
N ILE A 336 13.49 27.34 -21.43
CA ILE A 336 14.06 26.05 -21.82
C ILE A 336 12.99 25.36 -22.67
N GLU A 337 13.28 25.23 -23.95
CA GLU A 337 12.34 24.75 -24.96
C GLU A 337 12.75 23.37 -25.49
N VAL A 338 11.74 22.53 -25.75
CA VAL A 338 11.89 21.19 -26.29
C VAL A 338 10.90 21.01 -27.45
N GLU A 339 11.45 20.87 -28.66
CA GLU A 339 10.66 20.51 -29.85
C GLU A 339 10.17 19.05 -29.73
N SER A 340 8.85 18.88 -29.63
CA SER A 340 8.17 17.60 -29.79
C SER A 340 7.63 17.49 -31.22
N ARG A 341 8.11 16.49 -31.96
CA ARG A 341 7.71 16.22 -33.36
C ARG A 341 6.35 15.55 -33.51
N ALA A 342 5.54 15.58 -32.46
CA ALA A 342 4.17 15.10 -32.46
C ALA A 342 3.39 15.90 -31.40
N GLY A 343 2.77 17.00 -31.80
CA GLY A 343 1.69 17.61 -31.05
C GLY A 343 0.39 16.80 -31.25
N ASP A 344 -0.42 16.68 -30.22
CA ASP A 344 -1.65 15.88 -30.29
C ASP A 344 -2.91 16.70 -30.61
N VAL A 345 -2.84 18.04 -30.60
CA VAL A 345 -3.92 18.95 -31.04
C VAL A 345 -3.38 20.34 -31.40
N HIS A 346 -4.03 21.03 -32.33
CA HIS A 346 -3.87 22.47 -32.52
C HIS A 346 -5.22 23.15 -32.76
N ILE A 347 -5.41 24.34 -32.16
CA ILE A 347 -6.60 25.18 -32.32
C ILE A 347 -6.17 26.47 -33.01
N ASP A 348 -6.50 26.56 -34.29
CA ASP A 348 -6.25 27.72 -35.14
C ASP A 348 -7.51 28.61 -35.18
N GLU A 349 -7.33 29.93 -35.10
CA GLU A 349 -8.40 30.92 -35.08
C GLU A 349 -8.04 32.05 -36.05
N HIS A 350 -8.84 32.17 -37.10
CA HIS A 350 -8.57 33.03 -38.27
C HIS A 350 -9.85 33.75 -38.71
N ASP A 351 -9.72 34.72 -39.63
CA ASP A 351 -10.85 35.54 -40.13
C ASP A 351 -12.03 34.73 -40.72
N GLY A 352 -11.81 33.45 -41.04
CA GLY A 352 -12.80 32.52 -41.56
C GLY A 352 -13.44 31.57 -40.54
N GLY A 353 -13.05 31.64 -39.26
CA GLY A 353 -13.56 30.78 -38.19
C GLY A 353 -12.46 30.10 -37.36
N VAL A 354 -12.80 28.95 -36.78
CA VAL A 354 -11.88 28.15 -35.94
C VAL A 354 -11.68 26.77 -36.57
N THR A 355 -10.43 26.33 -36.63
CA THR A 355 -10.04 25.02 -37.18
C THR A 355 -9.28 24.21 -36.14
N LEU A 356 -9.81 23.02 -35.84
CA LEU A 356 -9.24 22.06 -34.89
C LEU A 356 -8.46 21.01 -35.68
N TYR A 357 -7.14 21.05 -35.57
CA TYR A 357 -6.26 20.05 -36.17
C TYR A 357 -5.97 18.93 -35.18
N VAL A 358 -6.15 17.69 -35.62
CA VAL A 358 -5.90 16.46 -34.87
C VAL A 358 -5.05 15.48 -35.69
N PRO A 359 -4.34 14.52 -35.07
CA PRO A 359 -3.59 13.48 -35.77
C PRO A 359 -4.44 12.69 -36.78
N ARG A 360 -3.86 12.09 -37.83
CA ARG A 360 -4.64 11.20 -38.73
C ARG A 360 -4.79 9.78 -38.20
N ASN A 361 -3.80 9.30 -37.47
CA ASN A 361 -3.83 7.97 -36.84
C ASN A 361 -5.02 7.87 -35.87
N LYS A 362 -5.90 6.87 -36.06
CA LYS A 362 -7.15 6.75 -35.29
C LYS A 362 -6.94 6.60 -33.78
N ARG A 363 -5.96 5.80 -33.35
CA ARG A 363 -5.59 5.66 -31.93
C ARG A 363 -5.08 6.96 -31.33
N LYS A 364 -4.34 7.77 -32.10
CA LYS A 364 -3.99 9.13 -31.68
C LYS A 364 -5.19 10.07 -31.64
N GLN A 365 -6.17 9.93 -32.56
CA GLN A 365 -7.43 10.70 -32.48
C GLN A 365 -8.24 10.33 -31.22
N GLU A 366 -8.32 9.05 -30.84
CA GLU A 366 -8.96 8.64 -29.58
C GLU A 366 -8.29 9.30 -28.38
N PHE A 367 -6.96 9.23 -28.28
CA PHE A 367 -6.20 9.90 -27.22
C PHE A 367 -6.43 11.42 -27.23
N CYS A 368 -6.35 12.06 -28.41
CA CYS A 368 -6.56 13.49 -28.61
C CYS A 368 -7.93 13.96 -28.05
N PHE A 369 -9.01 13.30 -28.46
CA PHE A 369 -10.37 13.63 -28.02
C PHE A 369 -10.62 13.31 -26.54
N ALA A 370 -9.90 12.35 -25.95
CA ALA A 370 -10.03 11.97 -24.55
C ALA A 370 -9.18 12.82 -23.59
N SER A 371 -8.17 13.56 -24.06
CA SER A 371 -7.23 14.28 -23.18
C SER A 371 -6.85 15.70 -23.65
N PRO A 372 -5.94 15.92 -24.63
CA PRO A 372 -5.46 17.26 -24.93
C PRO A 372 -6.50 18.17 -25.61
N LEU A 373 -7.40 17.66 -26.46
CA LEU A 373 -8.46 18.50 -27.07
C LEU A 373 -9.42 19.09 -26.02
N PRO A 374 -10.00 18.31 -25.07
CA PRO A 374 -10.80 18.88 -23.97
C PRO A 374 -10.09 20.00 -23.20
N ILE A 375 -8.79 19.84 -22.92
CA ILE A 375 -7.97 20.83 -22.20
C ILE A 375 -7.76 22.07 -23.07
N SER A 376 -7.28 21.92 -24.31
CA SER A 376 -7.07 23.04 -25.24
C SER A 376 -8.36 23.80 -25.56
N LEU A 377 -9.51 23.11 -25.60
CA LEU A 377 -10.81 23.72 -25.83
C LEU A 377 -11.30 24.51 -24.60
N ALA A 378 -11.05 24.02 -23.38
CA ALA A 378 -11.27 24.79 -22.16
C ALA A 378 -10.40 26.06 -22.12
N ASP A 379 -9.10 25.91 -22.40
CA ASP A 379 -8.15 27.02 -22.52
C ASP A 379 -8.58 28.05 -23.56
N TRP A 380 -9.08 27.61 -24.73
CA TRP A 380 -9.58 28.50 -25.77
C TRP A 380 -10.84 29.24 -25.33
N LEU A 381 -11.81 28.57 -24.68
CA LEU A 381 -13.04 29.17 -24.15
C LEU A 381 -12.76 30.20 -23.03
N MET A 382 -11.75 29.95 -22.19
CA MET A 382 -11.32 30.87 -21.13
C MET A 382 -10.36 31.97 -21.62
N ARG A 383 -9.87 31.90 -22.87
CA ARG A 383 -9.01 32.94 -23.45
C ARG A 383 -9.84 34.12 -23.96
N ASP A 384 -9.52 35.32 -23.49
CA ASP A 384 -10.13 36.55 -23.96
C ASP A 384 -9.89 36.74 -25.48
N PRO A 385 -10.94 37.02 -26.28
CA PRO A 385 -10.83 37.05 -27.74
C PRO A 385 -10.13 38.31 -28.30
N THR A 386 -9.79 39.31 -27.48
CA THR A 386 -9.18 40.58 -27.94
C THR A 386 -7.77 40.79 -27.38
N THR A 387 -7.54 40.38 -26.14
CA THR A 387 -6.28 40.53 -25.40
C THR A 387 -5.48 39.24 -25.31
N HIS A 388 -6.08 38.10 -25.68
CA HIS A 388 -5.54 36.75 -25.56
C HIS A 388 -5.13 36.33 -24.13
N ILE A 389 -5.57 37.07 -23.10
CA ILE A 389 -5.35 36.73 -21.70
C ILE A 389 -6.17 35.48 -21.34
N GLN A 390 -5.51 34.49 -20.74
CA GLN A 390 -6.13 33.24 -20.30
C GLN A 390 -6.77 33.41 -18.91
N GLY A 391 -8.10 33.21 -18.83
CA GLY A 391 -8.81 33.04 -17.57
C GLY A 391 -8.50 31.68 -16.92
N GLY A 392 -8.75 31.54 -15.62
CA GLY A 392 -8.54 30.28 -14.90
C GLY A 392 -9.52 29.21 -15.34
N VAL A 393 -9.03 28.05 -15.79
CA VAL A 393 -9.84 26.89 -16.17
C VAL A 393 -10.21 26.07 -14.93
N ASP A 394 -11.47 25.68 -14.81
CA ASP A 394 -11.96 24.76 -13.78
C ASP A 394 -11.77 23.30 -14.21
N ALA A 395 -11.35 22.42 -13.29
CA ALA A 395 -11.23 20.99 -13.55
C ALA A 395 -12.58 20.32 -13.88
N ALA A 396 -13.70 20.83 -13.34
CA ALA A 396 -15.04 20.38 -13.68
C ALA A 396 -15.42 20.78 -15.13
N MET A 397 -14.93 21.93 -15.63
CA MET A 397 -15.13 22.33 -17.03
C MET A 397 -14.43 21.36 -17.99
N VAL A 398 -13.18 20.98 -17.69
CA VAL A 398 -12.45 19.98 -18.48
C VAL A 398 -13.16 18.61 -18.41
N THR A 399 -13.67 18.23 -17.24
CA THR A 399 -14.40 16.96 -17.05
C THR A 399 -15.70 16.92 -17.88
N ALA A 400 -16.47 18.01 -17.89
CA ALA A 400 -17.65 18.16 -18.73
C ALA A 400 -17.30 18.09 -20.23
N LEU A 401 -16.19 18.72 -20.65
CA LEU A 401 -15.73 18.65 -22.04
C LEU A 401 -15.24 17.25 -22.44
N ILE A 402 -14.54 16.51 -21.56
CA ILE A 402 -14.15 15.11 -21.82
C ILE A 402 -15.38 14.25 -22.08
N THR A 403 -16.38 14.31 -21.18
CA THR A 403 -17.61 13.51 -21.31
C THR A 403 -18.43 13.90 -22.54
N LEU A 404 -18.60 15.20 -22.81
CA LEU A 404 -19.31 15.70 -23.98
C LEU A 404 -18.63 15.35 -25.31
N LEU A 405 -17.29 15.40 -25.38
CA LEU A 405 -16.55 15.05 -26.60
C LEU A 405 -16.58 13.55 -26.88
N ALA A 406 -16.68 12.69 -25.86
CA ALA A 406 -16.72 11.23 -25.99
C ALA A 406 -18.04 10.66 -26.54
N VAL A 407 -19.20 11.23 -26.18
CA VAL A 407 -20.52 10.64 -26.49
C VAL A 407 -21.02 10.89 -27.92
N ALA A 408 -22.04 10.14 -28.36
CA ALA A 408 -22.81 10.45 -29.57
C ALA A 408 -23.77 11.64 -29.34
N PRO A 409 -24.19 12.37 -30.40
CA PRO A 409 -25.11 13.51 -30.29
C PRO A 409 -26.42 13.19 -29.54
N SER A 410 -27.00 12.01 -29.74
CA SER A 410 -28.24 11.56 -29.08
C SER A 410 -28.13 11.40 -27.55
N ALA A 411 -26.92 11.24 -27.01
CA ALA A 411 -26.68 11.12 -25.56
C ALA A 411 -26.23 12.44 -24.90
N VAL A 412 -26.21 13.55 -25.64
CA VAL A 412 -25.66 14.83 -25.16
C VAL A 412 -26.44 15.41 -23.99
N ASP A 413 -27.78 15.47 -24.05
CA ASP A 413 -28.57 16.08 -22.98
C ASP A 413 -28.46 15.31 -21.66
N LEU A 414 -28.35 13.98 -21.70
CA LEU A 414 -28.08 13.14 -20.52
C LEU A 414 -26.75 13.48 -19.85
N ILE A 415 -25.70 13.75 -20.63
CA ILE A 415 -24.40 14.19 -20.10
C ILE A 415 -24.49 15.61 -19.54
N LEU A 416 -25.16 16.53 -20.22
CA LEU A 416 -25.28 17.91 -19.76
C LEU A 416 -26.01 17.99 -18.42
N ASP A 417 -27.10 17.23 -18.25
CA ASP A 417 -27.88 17.23 -17.02
C ASP A 417 -27.14 16.48 -15.88
N HIS A 418 -26.46 15.36 -16.17
CA HIS A 418 -25.61 14.66 -15.19
C HIS A 418 -24.42 15.52 -14.72
N GLN A 419 -23.82 16.32 -15.60
CA GLN A 419 -22.72 17.24 -15.27
C GLN A 419 -23.22 18.59 -14.69
N GLY A 420 -24.53 18.76 -14.47
CA GLY A 420 -25.11 19.96 -13.87
C GLY A 420 -25.02 21.23 -14.74
N ILE A 421 -24.92 21.06 -16.06
CA ILE A 421 -24.66 22.14 -17.02
C ILE A 421 -25.95 22.92 -17.31
N VAL A 422 -25.92 24.23 -17.05
CA VAL A 422 -27.13 25.06 -17.10
C VAL A 422 -27.72 25.20 -18.51
N GLN A 423 -29.00 25.54 -18.59
CA GLN A 423 -29.64 25.98 -19.83
C GLN A 423 -29.28 27.43 -20.16
N VAL A 424 -29.25 27.77 -21.44
CA VAL A 424 -28.91 29.12 -21.95
C VAL A 424 -30.08 29.73 -22.72
N PRO A 425 -30.26 31.06 -22.70
CA PRO A 425 -31.36 31.74 -23.41
C PRO A 425 -31.10 31.89 -24.92
N ILE A 426 -30.42 30.92 -25.52
CA ILE A 426 -30.04 30.87 -26.94
C ILE A 426 -30.63 29.56 -27.49
N PRO A 427 -31.44 29.58 -28.56
CA PRO A 427 -32.01 28.36 -29.15
C PRO A 427 -30.95 27.35 -29.59
N ASN A 428 -31.33 26.08 -29.61
CA ASN A 428 -30.51 25.02 -30.19
C ASN A 428 -30.80 24.91 -31.71
N GLU A 429 -29.83 25.34 -32.51
CA GLU A 429 -29.78 25.31 -33.98
C GLU A 429 -28.81 24.21 -34.50
N ASP A 430 -28.31 23.31 -33.62
CA ASP A 430 -27.33 22.28 -33.97
C ASP A 430 -27.89 21.28 -35.01
N ILE A 431 -27.02 20.77 -35.87
CA ILE A 431 -27.38 19.85 -36.97
C ILE A 431 -27.76 18.48 -36.41
N ARG A 432 -29.06 18.26 -36.18
CA ARG A 432 -29.63 16.95 -35.83
C ARG A 432 -29.64 16.02 -37.04
N SER A 433 -29.16 14.80 -36.84
CA SER A 433 -29.40 13.66 -37.73
C SER A 433 -30.89 13.26 -37.65
N SER A 434 -31.56 13.12 -38.78
CA SER A 434 -33.00 12.82 -38.84
C SER A 434 -33.26 11.31 -38.71
N SER A 435 -32.85 10.74 -37.58
CA SER A 435 -32.89 9.29 -37.32
C SER A 435 -32.95 8.95 -35.83
N ASP A 436 -33.71 9.73 -35.05
CA ASP A 436 -34.01 9.48 -33.62
C ASP A 436 -35.54 9.27 -33.42
N ASP A 437 -36.20 8.65 -34.40
CA ASP A 437 -37.58 8.12 -34.29
C ASP A 437 -37.53 6.58 -34.42
N ASP A 438 -38.29 5.88 -33.57
CA ASP A 438 -38.56 4.43 -33.56
C ASP A 438 -37.35 3.45 -33.58
N VAL A 439 -36.77 3.19 -32.39
CA VAL A 439 -36.26 1.85 -32.07
C VAL A 439 -37.39 1.06 -31.40
N SER A 440 -38.22 0.41 -32.22
CA SER A 440 -39.11 -0.64 -31.75
C SER A 440 -38.34 -1.97 -31.65
N ASP A 441 -38.22 -2.54 -30.45
CA ASP A 441 -37.77 -3.93 -30.31
C ASP A 441 -38.72 -4.85 -31.07
N SER A 442 -38.23 -5.42 -32.16
CA SER A 442 -38.90 -6.47 -32.94
C SER A 442 -37.89 -7.57 -33.23
N ASP A 443 -37.68 -8.43 -32.23
CA ASP A 443 -36.88 -9.65 -32.37
C ASP A 443 -37.32 -10.41 -33.62
N SER A 444 -36.40 -10.50 -34.56
CA SER A 444 -36.55 -11.21 -35.83
C SER A 444 -35.41 -12.20 -35.95
N GLU A 445 -35.48 -13.25 -35.13
CA GLU A 445 -34.57 -14.39 -35.21
C GLU A 445 -34.67 -15.04 -36.61
N GLU A 446 -33.58 -15.01 -37.38
CA GLU A 446 -33.49 -15.78 -38.63
C GLU A 446 -33.39 -17.28 -38.29
N ALA A 447 -34.52 -17.98 -38.39
CA ALA A 447 -34.61 -19.42 -38.16
C ALA A 447 -33.85 -20.21 -39.23
N GLY A 448 -32.75 -20.86 -38.84
CA GLY A 448 -32.12 -21.92 -39.63
C GLY A 448 -32.91 -23.23 -39.51
N ASP A 449 -33.50 -23.67 -40.62
CA ASP A 449 -34.31 -24.89 -40.73
C ASP A 449 -33.45 -26.18 -40.75
N ASP A 450 -33.82 -27.20 -39.96
CA ASP A 450 -33.92 -28.59 -40.46
C ASP A 450 -34.63 -29.56 -39.47
N THR A 451 -35.88 -29.97 -39.77
CA THR A 451 -36.60 -31.18 -39.24
C THR A 451 -36.82 -31.33 -37.70
N ALA A 452 -37.89 -31.96 -37.17
CA ALA A 452 -38.78 -33.00 -37.69
C ALA A 452 -40.20 -32.95 -37.04
N VAL A 453 -41.12 -33.79 -37.53
CA VAL A 453 -42.56 -33.74 -37.21
C VAL A 453 -42.99 -34.87 -36.25
N VAL A 454 -43.96 -34.63 -35.34
CA VAL A 454 -45.19 -35.45 -35.05
C VAL A 454 -45.76 -35.25 -33.63
N ARG A 455 -46.97 -34.64 -33.55
CA ARG A 455 -48.15 -34.90 -32.65
C ARG A 455 -47.95 -35.00 -31.12
N TYR A 456 -48.83 -34.44 -30.27
CA TYR A 456 -50.30 -34.63 -30.25
C TYR A 456 -51.14 -33.40 -29.83
N THR A 457 -52.46 -33.53 -29.95
CA THR A 457 -53.52 -32.49 -29.85
C THR A 457 -54.28 -32.44 -28.50
N PRO A 458 -55.04 -31.36 -28.19
CA PRO A 458 -55.70 -31.09 -26.89
C PRO A 458 -57.12 -31.72 -26.76
N PRO A 459 -57.92 -31.45 -25.70
CA PRO A 459 -58.72 -30.19 -25.48
C PRO A 459 -58.35 -29.47 -24.14
N ALA A 460 -58.72 -28.22 -23.80
CA ALA A 460 -60.00 -27.46 -23.81
C ALA A 460 -61.03 -27.96 -22.74
N GLU A 461 -61.97 -27.17 -22.19
CA GLU A 461 -62.33 -25.74 -22.37
C GLU A 461 -61.80 -24.83 -21.18
N ASP A 462 -62.38 -23.75 -20.57
CA ASP A 462 -63.71 -23.08 -20.59
C ASP A 462 -63.68 -21.56 -20.13
N HIS A 463 -64.84 -20.98 -19.76
CA HIS A 463 -65.25 -19.54 -19.71
C HIS A 463 -64.90 -18.60 -18.52
N SER A 464 -65.24 -17.30 -18.69
CA SER A 464 -64.92 -16.09 -17.86
C SER A 464 -66.11 -15.57 -16.97
N PRO A 465 -66.37 -14.24 -16.79
CA PRO A 465 -65.78 -13.18 -15.91
C PRO A 465 -66.85 -12.65 -14.87
N PRO A 466 -66.93 -11.37 -14.37
CA PRO A 466 -66.05 -10.17 -14.27
C PRO A 466 -65.78 -9.79 -12.77
N MET A 467 -65.74 -8.57 -12.15
CA MET A 467 -65.97 -7.10 -12.38
C MET A 467 -65.34 -6.33 -11.15
N GLU A 468 -65.14 -5.00 -10.97
CA GLU A 468 -64.76 -3.81 -11.79
C GLU A 468 -64.77 -2.49 -10.91
N ASN A 469 -64.13 -1.40 -11.35
CA ASN A 469 -64.27 0.05 -10.96
C ASN A 469 -63.54 0.70 -9.73
N GLY A 470 -63.04 1.94 -9.96
CA GLY A 470 -62.51 2.97 -9.00
C GLY A 470 -60.97 3.02 -8.87
N VAL A 471 -60.16 3.99 -9.34
CA VAL A 471 -60.24 5.48 -9.50
C VAL A 471 -60.30 6.21 -8.14
N VAL A 472 -59.41 7.14 -7.73
CA VAL A 472 -59.00 8.49 -8.25
C VAL A 472 -57.53 8.87 -7.86
N GLU A 473 -56.99 9.95 -8.45
CA GLU A 473 -55.60 10.47 -8.36
C GLU A 473 -55.22 11.39 -7.16
N VAL A 474 -53.89 11.48 -6.92
CA VAL A 474 -53.01 12.67 -6.68
C VAL A 474 -53.57 13.97 -6.06
N TYR A 475 -52.84 14.55 -5.08
CA TYR A 475 -52.43 15.98 -5.08
C TYR A 475 -51.28 16.30 -4.09
N SER A 476 -50.58 17.41 -4.32
CA SER A 476 -49.42 17.92 -3.56
C SER A 476 -49.56 19.41 -3.28
N GLU A 477 -49.04 19.96 -2.17
CA GLU A 477 -48.83 21.42 -2.05
C GLU A 477 -47.77 21.88 -1.03
N GLN A 478 -47.58 23.19 -0.93
CA GLN A 478 -46.44 23.91 -0.32
C GLN A 478 -46.90 25.20 0.38
N ALA A 479 -46.10 25.94 1.16
CA ALA A 479 -44.97 25.72 2.08
C ALA A 479 -44.54 27.13 2.57
N ARG A 480 -43.98 27.32 3.78
CA ARG A 480 -43.40 28.64 4.18
C ARG A 480 -42.44 28.65 5.38
N VAL A 481 -41.80 29.80 5.54
CA VAL A 481 -40.59 30.08 6.36
C VAL A 481 -40.94 30.84 7.65
N GLY A 482 -40.14 30.64 8.70
CA GLY A 482 -40.07 31.53 9.87
C GLY A 482 -38.65 31.56 10.48
N TYR A 483 -38.13 32.75 10.80
CA TYR A 483 -36.81 32.93 11.42
C TYR A 483 -36.89 32.95 12.95
N GLY A 484 -35.89 32.36 13.61
CA GLY A 484 -35.66 32.51 15.06
C GLY A 484 -34.33 31.90 15.46
N ALA A 485 -33.42 32.68 16.04
CA ALA A 485 -32.08 32.24 16.40
C ALA A 485 -31.84 32.35 17.92
N HIS A 486 -31.45 31.25 18.54
CA HIS A 486 -30.66 31.21 19.78
C HIS A 486 -29.84 29.92 19.83
N GLY A 487 -28.61 29.99 20.35
CA GLY A 487 -27.65 28.89 20.30
C GLY A 487 -27.72 27.95 21.51
N GLY A 488 -27.30 26.70 21.30
CA GLY A 488 -27.13 25.70 22.35
C GLY A 488 -26.41 24.45 21.82
N TYR A 489 -25.12 24.32 22.11
CA TYR A 489 -24.35 23.13 21.74
C TYR A 489 -24.70 21.96 22.68
N SER A 490 -25.68 21.15 22.32
CA SER A 490 -25.93 19.85 22.96
C SER A 490 -25.16 18.76 22.23
N ALA A 491 -24.17 18.16 22.91
CA ALA A 491 -23.43 17.01 22.39
C ALA A 491 -24.35 15.79 22.25
N SER A 492 -24.84 15.56 21.03
CA SER A 492 -25.64 14.38 20.72
C SER A 492 -24.74 13.15 20.72
N ARG A 493 -24.95 12.24 21.67
CA ARG A 493 -24.32 10.92 21.68
C ARG A 493 -24.73 10.18 20.41
N LEU A 494 -23.81 10.01 19.47
CA LEU A 494 -23.97 9.00 18.43
C LEU A 494 -23.91 7.63 19.10
N LEU A 495 -24.97 6.85 18.91
CA LEU A 495 -25.00 5.43 19.28
C LEU A 495 -24.02 4.68 18.36
N PRO A 496 -23.42 3.55 18.81
CA PRO A 496 -22.57 2.75 17.95
C PRO A 496 -23.35 2.29 16.72
N HIS A 497 -22.87 2.65 15.54
CA HIS A 497 -23.32 2.03 14.30
C HIS A 497 -22.78 0.58 14.31
N PRO A 498 -23.59 -0.45 13.98
CA PRO A 498 -23.08 -1.81 13.90
C PRO A 498 -22.01 -1.88 12.81
N ALA A 499 -20.85 -2.46 13.14
CA ALA A 499 -19.79 -2.67 12.16
C ALA A 499 -20.27 -3.65 11.07
N HIS A 500 -19.96 -3.37 9.81
CA HIS A 500 -20.17 -4.29 8.70
C HIS A 500 -19.07 -5.38 8.70
N PRO A 501 -19.40 -6.67 8.87
CA PRO A 501 -18.42 -7.76 8.89
C PRO A 501 -18.76 -8.78 7.80
N ASP A 502 -18.20 -8.62 6.59
CA ASP A 502 -18.52 -9.56 5.50
C ASP A 502 -17.47 -9.67 4.38
N GLU A 503 -17.00 -8.57 3.78
CA GLU A 503 -16.26 -8.65 2.49
C GLU A 503 -14.77 -9.01 2.63
N ASP A 504 -13.99 -8.24 3.40
CA ASP A 504 -12.56 -8.53 3.67
C ASP A 504 -12.36 -9.93 4.32
N ASP A 505 -13.34 -10.38 5.11
CA ASP A 505 -13.34 -11.68 5.79
C ASP A 505 -13.69 -12.85 4.84
N ARG A 506 -14.63 -12.66 3.89
CA ARG A 506 -14.90 -13.65 2.84
C ARG A 506 -13.69 -13.82 1.91
N GLN A 507 -13.10 -12.71 1.43
CA GLN A 507 -11.91 -12.76 0.57
C GLN A 507 -10.73 -13.46 1.26
N TYR A 508 -10.52 -13.20 2.55
CA TYR A 508 -9.47 -13.87 3.31
C TYR A 508 -9.77 -15.35 3.57
N LEU A 509 -11.03 -15.71 3.86
CA LEU A 509 -11.45 -17.11 3.96
C LEU A 509 -11.26 -17.86 2.64
N GLU A 510 -11.50 -17.23 1.49
CA GLU A 510 -11.18 -17.79 0.16
C GLU A 510 -9.66 -18.01 -0.03
N LEU A 511 -8.81 -17.09 0.43
CA LEU A 511 -7.36 -17.27 0.45
C LEU A 511 -6.93 -18.47 1.33
N LEU A 512 -7.51 -18.64 2.52
CA LEU A 512 -7.21 -19.78 3.40
C LEU A 512 -7.69 -21.11 2.80
N ASN A 513 -8.89 -21.15 2.20
CA ASN A 513 -9.38 -22.31 1.46
C ASN A 513 -8.46 -22.67 0.28
N LYS A 514 -7.98 -21.66 -0.47
CA LYS A 514 -7.00 -21.82 -1.55
C LYS A 514 -5.67 -22.36 -1.02
N VAL A 515 -5.17 -21.85 0.11
CA VAL A 515 -3.94 -22.30 0.78
C VAL A 515 -4.05 -23.79 1.13
N VAL A 516 -5.07 -24.19 1.90
CA VAL A 516 -5.30 -25.57 2.33
C VAL A 516 -5.42 -26.52 1.14
N ARG A 517 -6.17 -26.11 0.10
CA ARG A 517 -6.32 -26.87 -1.16
C ARG A 517 -5.00 -26.98 -1.93
N THR A 518 -4.15 -25.96 -1.92
CA THR A 518 -2.89 -25.97 -2.68
C THR A 518 -1.84 -26.81 -1.96
N ALA A 519 -1.75 -26.66 -0.63
CA ALA A 519 -0.86 -27.44 0.22
C ALA A 519 -1.15 -28.96 0.14
N SER A 520 -2.41 -29.37 -0.08
CA SER A 520 -2.77 -30.79 -0.21
C SER A 520 -2.25 -31.47 -1.48
N TYR A 521 -1.78 -30.72 -2.47
CA TYR A 521 -1.11 -31.24 -3.68
C TYR A 521 0.34 -30.73 -3.84
N ALA A 522 0.84 -29.96 -2.87
CA ALA A 522 2.17 -29.39 -2.92
C ALA A 522 3.24 -30.45 -2.63
N GLN A 523 4.35 -30.35 -3.34
CA GLN A 523 5.53 -31.17 -3.06
C GLN A 523 6.49 -30.36 -2.19
N PHE A 524 7.05 -31.00 -1.16
CA PHE A 524 8.20 -30.45 -0.44
C PHE A 524 9.35 -30.20 -1.44
N PRO A 525 10.04 -29.04 -1.41
CA PRO A 525 11.12 -28.72 -2.36
C PRO A 525 12.35 -29.63 -2.28
N SER A 526 13.31 -29.42 -3.18
CA SER A 526 14.60 -30.11 -3.24
C SER A 526 15.70 -29.23 -3.84
N LYS A 527 16.91 -29.27 -3.27
CA LYS A 527 18.11 -28.58 -3.78
C LYS A 527 18.87 -29.51 -4.75
N GLY A 528 19.34 -28.99 -5.89
CA GLY A 528 20.09 -29.76 -6.90
C GLY A 528 19.41 -29.82 -8.28
N PRO A 529 19.68 -30.85 -9.11
CA PRO A 529 19.28 -30.89 -10.53
C PRO A 529 17.77 -31.04 -10.79
N PHE A 530 16.95 -31.04 -9.74
CA PHE A 530 15.49 -30.99 -9.80
C PHE A 530 14.91 -29.76 -9.06
N ASP A 531 15.72 -28.74 -8.76
CA ASP A 531 15.22 -27.46 -8.24
C ASP A 531 14.39 -26.74 -9.32
N MET A 532 13.06 -26.82 -9.19
CA MET A 532 12.10 -26.16 -10.08
C MET A 532 11.81 -24.71 -9.69
N SER A 533 12.37 -24.18 -8.59
CA SER A 533 12.08 -22.82 -8.12
C SER A 533 12.59 -21.74 -9.10
N SER A 534 13.74 -21.98 -9.72
CA SER A 534 14.29 -21.15 -10.79
C SER A 534 13.47 -21.21 -12.08
N LEU A 535 12.77 -22.32 -12.33
CA LEU A 535 11.87 -22.51 -13.47
C LEU A 535 10.53 -21.79 -13.25
N GLN A 536 10.03 -21.70 -12.01
CA GLN A 536 8.89 -20.84 -11.67
C GLN A 536 9.22 -19.35 -11.91
N SER A 537 10.37 -18.86 -11.44
CA SER A 537 10.75 -17.44 -11.62
C SER A 537 10.93 -17.01 -13.09
N VAL A 538 11.17 -17.95 -14.01
CA VAL A 538 11.28 -17.67 -15.45
C VAL A 538 9.90 -17.70 -16.16
N LEU A 539 8.89 -18.32 -15.56
CA LEU A 539 7.53 -18.39 -16.10
C LEU A 539 6.64 -17.21 -15.64
N SER A 540 6.89 -16.63 -14.46
CA SER A 540 6.22 -15.43 -13.95
C SER A 540 6.73 -14.15 -14.64
N GLY A 541 6.53 -14.06 -15.95
CA GLY A 541 7.07 -13.03 -16.84
C GLY A 541 6.36 -11.68 -16.81
N ASP A 542 6.13 -11.08 -15.64
CA ASP A 542 5.89 -9.62 -15.55
C ASP A 542 6.27 -9.04 -14.18
N ALA A 543 6.71 -7.78 -14.14
CA ALA A 543 7.28 -7.14 -12.94
C ALA A 543 6.20 -6.55 -12.01
N VAL A 544 5.26 -7.38 -11.54
CA VAL A 544 4.21 -6.97 -10.61
C VAL A 544 4.81 -6.61 -9.25
N VAL A 545 4.53 -5.40 -8.76
CA VAL A 545 4.95 -4.93 -7.43
C VAL A 545 4.08 -5.59 -6.35
N GLY A 546 4.44 -6.81 -5.98
CA GLY A 546 3.82 -7.56 -4.88
C GLY A 546 4.41 -7.22 -3.51
N TYR A 547 3.64 -7.47 -2.44
CA TYR A 547 4.06 -7.28 -1.05
C TYR A 547 5.35 -8.06 -0.76
N ASN A 548 6.32 -7.38 -0.16
CA ASN A 548 7.72 -7.82 0.00
C ASN A 548 8.17 -7.95 1.48
N GLY A 549 7.23 -8.05 2.43
CA GLY A 549 7.52 -8.00 3.87
C GLY A 549 7.87 -6.61 4.40
N TYR A 550 8.71 -5.85 3.68
CA TYR A 550 9.14 -4.49 4.05
C TYR A 550 7.99 -3.46 4.05
N GLU A 551 7.00 -3.61 3.17
CA GLU A 551 5.83 -2.73 3.13
C GLU A 551 5.03 -2.65 4.45
N SER A 552 5.23 -3.60 5.36
CA SER A 552 4.57 -3.67 6.67
C SER A 552 4.82 -2.46 7.58
N TRP A 553 5.95 -1.75 7.42
CA TRP A 553 6.46 -0.88 8.50
C TRP A 553 6.27 0.64 8.34
N ASN A 554 5.60 1.09 7.28
CA ASN A 554 5.15 2.48 7.22
C ASN A 554 4.00 2.69 8.21
N ARG A 555 4.29 3.26 9.39
CA ARG A 555 3.37 3.37 10.55
C ARG A 555 2.15 4.29 10.40
N PHE A 556 1.83 4.68 9.17
CA PHE A 556 0.73 5.55 8.79
C PHE A 556 -0.14 4.91 7.68
N ARG A 557 -0.13 3.57 7.59
CA ARG A 557 -1.07 2.81 6.76
C ARG A 557 -2.46 2.82 7.41
N PRO A 558 -3.56 2.85 6.64
CA PRO A 558 -4.89 2.60 7.18
C PRO A 558 -4.98 1.18 7.74
N ASN A 559 -5.73 0.99 8.84
CA ASN A 559 -5.75 -0.24 9.64
C ASN A 559 -5.93 -1.54 8.81
N ASN A 560 -6.82 -1.53 7.81
CA ASN A 560 -7.09 -2.69 6.94
C ASN A 560 -5.82 -3.27 6.29
N LEU A 561 -4.82 -2.44 5.96
CA LEU A 561 -3.60 -2.91 5.28
C LEU A 561 -2.56 -3.50 6.24
N ALA A 562 -2.56 -3.09 7.51
CA ALA A 562 -1.73 -3.76 8.53
C ALA A 562 -2.30 -5.15 8.85
N GLU A 563 -3.62 -5.25 9.04
CA GLU A 563 -4.29 -6.53 9.27
C GLU A 563 -4.22 -7.45 8.04
N ARG A 564 -4.34 -6.93 6.81
CA ARG A 564 -4.08 -7.72 5.59
C ARG A 564 -2.66 -8.31 5.58
N ASN A 565 -1.64 -7.58 6.00
CA ASN A 565 -0.27 -8.10 6.01
C ASN A 565 -0.11 -9.25 7.02
N PHE A 566 -0.68 -9.14 8.23
CA PHE A 566 -0.71 -10.27 9.18
C PHE A 566 -1.51 -11.46 8.64
N ARG A 567 -2.66 -11.23 8.01
CA ARG A 567 -3.45 -12.27 7.33
C ARG A 567 -2.66 -12.98 6.22
N VAL A 568 -1.89 -12.25 5.42
CA VAL A 568 -0.97 -12.82 4.41
C VAL A 568 0.15 -13.63 5.07
N GLY A 569 0.72 -13.16 6.17
CA GLY A 569 1.70 -13.90 6.98
C GLY A 569 1.16 -15.26 7.45
N ALA A 570 0.07 -15.23 8.22
CA ALA A 570 -0.60 -16.39 8.79
C ALA A 570 -1.12 -17.38 7.73
N ALA A 571 -1.53 -16.90 6.54
CA ALA A 571 -1.87 -17.74 5.40
C ALA A 571 -0.65 -18.51 4.84
N GLY A 572 0.55 -17.92 4.88
CA GLY A 572 1.78 -18.61 4.48
C GLY A 572 2.29 -19.58 5.55
N GLU A 573 2.18 -19.24 6.83
CA GLU A 573 2.41 -20.19 7.94
C GLU A 573 1.48 -21.40 7.82
N LEU A 574 0.18 -21.17 7.58
CA LEU A 574 -0.79 -22.24 7.34
C LEU A 574 -0.39 -23.11 6.14
N TYR A 575 0.08 -22.51 5.05
CA TYR A 575 0.55 -23.26 3.89
C TYR A 575 1.71 -24.19 4.27
N VAL A 576 2.72 -23.69 4.99
CA VAL A 576 3.85 -24.49 5.46
C VAL A 576 3.38 -25.59 6.44
N PHE A 577 2.55 -25.25 7.42
CA PHE A 577 1.98 -26.20 8.38
C PHE A 577 1.23 -27.33 7.67
N GLU A 578 0.42 -26.99 6.66
CA GLU A 578 -0.36 -27.94 5.87
C GLU A 578 0.51 -28.82 4.95
N VAL A 579 1.62 -28.31 4.42
CA VAL A 579 2.60 -29.13 3.68
C VAL A 579 3.32 -30.11 4.61
N LEU A 580 3.81 -29.65 5.77
CA LEU A 580 4.50 -30.50 6.75
C LEU A 580 3.56 -31.59 7.30
N SER A 581 2.28 -31.25 7.54
CA SER A 581 1.24 -32.18 8.00
C SER A 581 0.87 -33.29 7.00
N ARG A 582 1.31 -33.19 5.73
CA ARG A 582 1.02 -34.16 4.66
C ARG A 582 2.28 -34.82 4.09
N LEU A 583 3.42 -34.69 4.77
CA LEU A 583 4.63 -35.44 4.40
C LEU A 583 4.39 -36.96 4.46
N ASN A 584 5.09 -37.68 3.59
CA ASN A 584 5.07 -39.14 3.53
C ASN A 584 6.53 -39.66 3.40
N PRO A 585 7.10 -40.29 4.45
CA PRO A 585 6.48 -40.57 5.75
C PRO A 585 6.09 -39.30 6.52
N PRO A 586 5.06 -39.37 7.39
CA PRO A 586 4.65 -38.25 8.24
C PRO A 586 5.65 -38.03 9.38
N LEU A 587 5.77 -36.78 9.83
CA LEU A 587 6.62 -36.39 10.96
C LEU A 587 6.03 -36.90 12.30
N HIS A 588 6.79 -37.68 13.06
CA HIS A 588 6.34 -38.18 14.37
C HIS A 588 6.11 -37.03 15.35
N GLY A 589 4.93 -37.02 15.99
CA GLY A 589 4.56 -36.02 16.98
C GLY A 589 4.18 -34.64 16.42
N TRP A 590 4.04 -34.49 15.10
CA TRP A 590 3.62 -33.23 14.49
C TRP A 590 2.14 -32.91 14.76
N SER A 591 1.87 -31.77 15.40
CA SER A 591 0.55 -31.29 15.80
C SER A 591 0.47 -29.76 15.72
N ARG A 592 -0.68 -29.17 16.07
CA ARG A 592 -0.84 -27.71 16.22
C ARG A 592 0.07 -27.11 17.30
N ASP A 593 0.58 -27.91 18.22
CA ASP A 593 1.47 -27.49 19.30
C ASP A 593 2.89 -27.15 18.78
N ASN A 594 3.21 -27.55 17.55
CA ASN A 594 4.41 -27.13 16.82
C ASN A 594 4.27 -25.71 16.24
N TRP A 595 3.05 -25.17 16.08
CA TRP A 595 2.80 -23.84 15.51
C TRP A 595 2.75 -22.80 16.62
N LYS A 596 3.82 -22.00 16.74
CA LYS A 596 4.10 -21.08 17.86
C LYS A 596 4.11 -19.60 17.46
N SER A 597 3.78 -19.28 16.22
CA SER A 597 3.54 -17.91 15.78
C SER A 597 2.44 -17.22 16.59
N ASN A 598 2.70 -15.98 16.98
CA ASN A 598 1.71 -15.09 17.61
C ASN A 598 0.55 -14.69 16.67
N ILE A 599 0.68 -14.84 15.34
CA ILE A 599 -0.36 -14.48 14.36
C ILE A 599 -1.17 -15.67 13.84
N ARG A 600 -0.91 -16.88 14.35
CA ARG A 600 -1.66 -18.12 14.03
C ARG A 600 -3.16 -18.03 14.32
N ASP A 601 -3.57 -17.10 15.19
CA ASP A 601 -4.97 -16.85 15.57
C ASP A 601 -5.84 -16.46 14.37
N ARG A 602 -5.26 -15.73 13.41
CA ARG A 602 -5.97 -15.22 12.23
C ARG A 602 -6.50 -16.31 11.31
N VAL A 603 -6.02 -17.54 11.39
CA VAL A 603 -6.59 -18.62 10.57
C VAL A 603 -7.85 -19.25 11.17
N ALA A 604 -8.25 -18.87 12.39
CA ALA A 604 -9.43 -19.41 13.08
C ALA A 604 -10.78 -19.09 12.41
N ILE A 605 -10.80 -18.22 11.39
CA ILE A 605 -11.96 -18.02 10.51
C ILE A 605 -12.22 -19.23 9.58
N HIS A 606 -11.18 -20.00 9.26
CA HIS A 606 -11.31 -21.22 8.45
C HIS A 606 -11.78 -22.38 9.34
N GLU A 607 -12.89 -23.05 8.97
CA GLU A 607 -13.61 -23.99 9.84
C GLU A 607 -12.73 -25.09 10.45
N ALA A 608 -11.73 -25.59 9.72
CA ALA A 608 -10.80 -26.59 10.24
C ALA A 608 -9.92 -26.07 11.41
N TYR A 609 -9.61 -24.78 11.45
CA TYR A 609 -8.72 -24.13 12.43
C TYR A 609 -9.46 -23.30 13.49
N LYS A 610 -10.80 -23.31 13.44
CA LYS A 610 -11.70 -22.67 14.40
C LYS A 610 -11.31 -22.97 15.85
N GLY A 611 -11.14 -21.91 16.64
CA GLY A 611 -10.71 -21.99 18.04
C GLY A 611 -9.19 -22.09 18.26
N LEU A 612 -8.36 -22.02 17.21
CA LEU A 612 -6.92 -21.78 17.37
C LEU A 612 -6.71 -20.33 17.85
N GLY A 613 -6.35 -20.16 19.12
CA GLY A 613 -5.94 -18.86 19.66
C GLY A 613 -4.49 -18.51 19.31
N ALA A 614 -4.04 -17.32 19.66
CA ALA A 614 -2.64 -16.91 19.58
C ALA A 614 -1.74 -17.85 20.40
N TRP A 615 -0.42 -17.78 20.19
CA TRP A 615 0.53 -18.38 21.12
C TRP A 615 0.66 -17.51 22.38
N ASP A 616 0.90 -18.12 23.53
CA ASP A 616 0.90 -17.47 24.85
C ASP A 616 2.26 -17.58 25.59
N GLY A 617 3.29 -18.09 24.91
CA GLY A 617 4.67 -18.13 25.37
C GLY A 617 5.61 -17.32 24.46
N SER A 618 6.90 -17.24 24.83
CA SER A 618 7.92 -16.60 24.00
C SER A 618 8.00 -17.25 22.61
N GLU A 619 8.03 -16.43 21.55
CA GLU A 619 8.07 -16.91 20.18
C GLU A 619 9.52 -17.16 19.72
N THR A 620 9.83 -18.43 19.47
CA THR A 620 11.18 -18.88 19.09
C THR A 620 11.36 -19.06 17.58
N ALA A 621 10.30 -19.46 16.88
CA ALA A 621 10.08 -19.38 15.44
C ALA A 621 8.58 -19.66 15.18
N ASP A 622 8.06 -19.35 13.99
CA ASP A 622 6.65 -19.57 13.66
C ASP A 622 6.24 -21.04 13.86
N LEU A 623 7.15 -21.96 13.51
CA LEU A 623 7.01 -23.40 13.64
C LEU A 623 8.25 -23.99 14.32
N VAL A 624 8.06 -24.88 15.30
CA VAL A 624 9.17 -25.52 16.05
C VAL A 624 8.95 -27.03 16.16
N TYR A 625 9.90 -27.82 15.64
CA TYR A 625 9.83 -29.29 15.62
C TYR A 625 10.99 -29.93 16.38
N ALA A 626 10.69 -30.86 17.29
CA ALA A 626 11.69 -31.67 17.99
C ALA A 626 11.86 -32.99 17.24
N ASP A 627 12.85 -33.10 16.36
CA ASP A 627 13.00 -34.26 15.47
C ASP A 627 13.67 -35.45 16.17
N THR A 628 12.96 -35.97 17.18
CA THR A 628 13.34 -37.10 18.02
C THR A 628 13.50 -38.41 17.25
N HIS A 629 12.81 -38.54 16.12
CA HIS A 629 12.82 -39.76 15.29
C HIS A 629 13.78 -39.63 14.09
N GLY A 630 14.04 -38.41 13.63
CA GLY A 630 14.91 -38.07 12.50
C GLY A 630 14.16 -38.00 11.17
N ASP A 631 12.85 -37.76 11.20
CA ASP A 631 11.97 -37.80 10.03
C ASP A 631 12.22 -36.59 9.12
N LEU A 632 12.29 -35.38 9.70
CA LEU A 632 12.54 -34.15 8.95
C LEU A 632 14.01 -34.08 8.53
N THR A 633 14.94 -34.55 9.36
CA THR A 633 16.35 -34.73 9.00
C THR A 633 16.51 -35.70 7.82
N ALA A 634 15.83 -36.86 7.83
CA ALA A 634 15.87 -37.80 6.72
C ALA A 634 15.29 -37.20 5.43
N ILE A 635 14.15 -36.50 5.52
CA ILE A 635 13.56 -35.81 4.37
C ILE A 635 14.50 -34.73 3.82
N LEU A 636 15.13 -33.92 4.67
CA LEU A 636 16.08 -32.89 4.22
C LEU A 636 17.35 -33.48 3.59
N ILE A 637 17.82 -34.64 4.05
CA ILE A 637 18.90 -35.41 3.39
C ILE A 637 18.43 -35.90 2.01
N ASP A 638 17.29 -36.61 1.94
CA ASP A 638 16.74 -37.16 0.69
C ASP A 638 16.39 -36.07 -0.34
N ARG A 639 16.19 -34.81 0.10
CA ARG A 639 15.95 -33.63 -0.75
C ARG A 639 17.18 -32.76 -0.99
N GLY A 640 18.37 -33.20 -0.58
CA GLY A 640 19.65 -32.54 -0.90
C GLY A 640 19.95 -31.27 -0.12
N TYR A 641 19.28 -31.03 1.02
CA TYR A 641 19.53 -29.88 1.89
C TYR A 641 20.52 -30.16 3.03
N LEU A 642 20.73 -31.43 3.40
CA LEU A 642 21.67 -31.85 4.45
C LEU A 642 22.53 -33.03 3.97
N ASP A 643 23.79 -33.10 4.41
CA ASP A 643 24.68 -34.20 4.05
C ASP A 643 24.32 -35.53 4.75
N ALA A 644 24.38 -36.62 3.99
CA ALA A 644 23.96 -37.95 4.42
C ALA A 644 24.98 -38.69 5.31
N VAL A 645 26.23 -38.23 5.38
CA VAL A 645 27.27 -38.75 6.27
C VAL A 645 27.22 -38.02 7.62
N GLU A 646 27.06 -36.69 7.57
CA GLU A 646 27.02 -35.84 8.76
C GLU A 646 25.70 -35.91 9.53
N TRP A 647 24.54 -35.87 8.87
CA TRP A 647 23.25 -35.61 9.56
C TRP A 647 22.40 -36.85 9.85
N ARG A 648 22.72 -38.02 9.29
CA ARG A 648 21.86 -39.23 9.36
C ARG A 648 21.51 -39.68 10.80
N SER A 649 22.43 -39.48 11.74
CA SER A 649 22.26 -39.76 13.17
C SER A 649 21.91 -38.54 14.03
N ALA A 650 21.89 -37.34 13.47
CA ALA A 650 21.47 -36.12 14.19
C ALA A 650 19.96 -36.17 14.49
N ARG A 651 19.55 -35.54 15.60
CA ARG A 651 18.15 -35.45 16.05
C ARG A 651 17.88 -34.04 16.58
N PRO A 652 17.89 -33.01 15.72
CA PRO A 652 17.89 -31.62 16.13
C PRO A 652 16.49 -31.10 16.50
N PHE A 653 16.47 -29.96 17.19
CA PHE A 653 15.31 -29.06 17.19
C PHE A 653 15.37 -28.16 15.95
N TYR A 654 14.35 -28.23 15.12
CA TYR A 654 14.17 -27.32 13.98
C TYR A 654 13.39 -26.09 14.40
N TYR A 655 13.97 -24.92 14.17
CA TYR A 655 13.34 -23.62 14.24
C TYR A 655 13.01 -23.19 12.80
N ILE A 656 11.73 -23.23 12.46
CA ILE A 656 11.21 -23.11 11.09
C ILE A 656 10.52 -21.75 10.97
N GLU A 657 11.19 -20.84 10.29
CA GLU A 657 10.75 -19.46 10.06
C GLU A 657 10.00 -19.35 8.72
N VAL A 658 8.83 -18.72 8.67
CA VAL A 658 8.00 -18.64 7.45
C VAL A 658 7.96 -17.21 6.91
N LYS A 659 8.53 -17.00 5.72
CA LYS A 659 8.63 -15.67 5.10
C LYS A 659 7.78 -15.57 3.84
N THR A 660 6.60 -14.96 3.98
CA THR A 660 5.53 -14.91 2.99
C THR A 660 5.54 -13.62 2.15
N THR A 661 5.35 -13.73 0.83
CA THR A 661 5.12 -12.59 -0.07
C THR A 661 4.02 -12.87 -1.09
N THR A 662 3.41 -11.79 -1.59
CA THR A 662 2.44 -11.88 -2.70
C THR A 662 3.12 -11.74 -4.07
N GLY A 663 4.34 -11.19 -4.11
CA GLY A 663 5.23 -11.21 -5.28
C GLY A 663 6.04 -12.51 -5.43
N PRO A 664 6.80 -12.64 -6.54
CA PRO A 664 7.62 -13.82 -6.92
C PRO A 664 8.76 -14.15 -5.96
N CYS A 665 9.40 -15.31 -6.14
CA CYS A 665 10.50 -15.78 -5.27
C CYS A 665 11.69 -14.80 -5.17
N GLY A 666 11.96 -14.02 -6.22
CA GLY A 666 13.00 -12.99 -6.25
C GLY A 666 12.63 -11.69 -5.52
N THR A 667 11.37 -11.53 -5.09
CA THR A 667 10.97 -10.42 -4.23
C THR A 667 11.72 -10.51 -2.89
N PRO A 668 12.37 -9.42 -2.43
CA PRO A 668 13.02 -9.40 -1.12
C PRO A 668 12.07 -9.79 0.01
N PHE A 669 12.62 -10.24 1.13
CA PHE A 669 11.85 -10.51 2.33
C PHE A 669 12.55 -9.95 3.58
N TYR A 670 11.75 -9.66 4.61
CA TYR A 670 12.23 -9.07 5.84
C TYR A 670 12.63 -10.13 6.88
N MET A 671 13.64 -9.82 7.69
CA MET A 671 14.02 -10.56 8.90
C MET A 671 14.25 -9.56 10.06
N SER A 672 13.66 -9.82 11.23
CA SER A 672 13.86 -8.93 12.39
C SER A 672 15.28 -9.03 12.97
N LYS A 673 15.71 -8.04 13.77
CA LYS A 673 17.05 -8.08 14.38
C LYS A 673 17.19 -9.25 15.38
N GLY A 674 16.10 -9.64 16.05
CA GLY A 674 16.04 -10.83 16.90
C GLY A 674 16.17 -12.14 16.10
N GLN A 675 15.41 -12.29 15.02
CA GLN A 675 15.48 -13.46 14.13
C GLN A 675 16.89 -13.63 13.53
N TYR A 676 17.48 -12.53 13.06
CA TYR A 676 18.86 -12.52 12.57
C TYR A 676 19.86 -12.96 13.64
N GLN A 677 19.73 -12.46 14.87
CA GLN A 677 20.63 -12.86 15.96
C GLN A 677 20.46 -14.33 16.34
N ARG A 678 19.23 -14.83 16.40
CA ARG A 678 18.88 -16.23 16.70
C ARG A 678 19.45 -17.19 15.65
N MET A 679 19.31 -16.85 14.38
CA MET A 679 19.94 -17.53 13.24
C MET A 679 21.47 -17.63 13.41
N MET A 680 22.15 -16.52 13.73
CA MET A 680 23.61 -16.52 13.97
C MET A 680 24.02 -17.32 15.22
N ASN A 681 23.22 -17.27 16.30
CA ASN A 681 23.48 -18.00 17.54
C ASN A 681 23.40 -19.53 17.34
N ILE A 682 22.40 -20.00 16.60
CA ILE A 682 22.21 -21.43 16.29
C ILE A 682 23.35 -21.94 15.39
N HIS A 683 23.71 -21.21 14.34
CA HIS A 683 24.84 -21.55 13.47
C HIS A 683 26.19 -21.62 14.21
N ALA A 684 26.39 -20.77 15.22
CA ALA A 684 27.59 -20.80 16.07
C ALA A 684 27.63 -21.95 17.10
N THR A 685 26.60 -22.79 17.18
CA THR A 685 26.46 -23.82 18.21
C THR A 685 26.87 -25.21 17.71
N GLU A 686 27.96 -25.75 18.25
CA GLU A 686 28.50 -27.06 17.85
C GLU A 686 27.55 -28.24 18.16
N GLY A 687 27.58 -29.25 17.28
CA GLY A 687 27.03 -30.58 17.57
C GLY A 687 25.62 -30.89 17.06
N GLN A 688 25.13 -30.17 16.04
CA GLN A 688 23.92 -30.51 15.27
C GLN A 688 22.65 -30.69 16.13
N ARG A 689 22.52 -29.91 17.22
CA ARG A 689 21.39 -30.01 18.16
C ARG A 689 20.22 -29.15 17.78
N GLU A 690 20.47 -28.09 17.02
CA GLU A 690 19.50 -27.07 16.64
C GLU A 690 19.76 -26.71 15.18
N VAL A 691 18.69 -26.44 14.42
CA VAL A 691 18.76 -26.00 13.02
C VAL A 691 17.77 -24.87 12.83
N TYR A 692 18.25 -23.70 12.43
CA TYR A 692 17.39 -22.61 11.97
C TYR A 692 17.22 -22.74 10.44
N MET A 693 15.98 -22.64 9.95
CA MET A 693 15.69 -22.71 8.51
C MET A 693 14.51 -21.80 8.14
N ILE A 694 14.57 -21.21 6.94
CA ILE A 694 13.53 -20.33 6.40
C ILE A 694 12.76 -21.06 5.30
N LEU A 695 11.44 -21.09 5.41
CA LEU A 695 10.51 -21.53 4.37
C LEU A 695 9.89 -20.29 3.73
N ARG A 696 10.40 -19.96 2.54
CA ARG A 696 10.05 -18.78 1.76
C ARG A 696 8.82 -19.08 0.92
N VAL A 697 7.65 -18.59 1.35
CA VAL A 697 6.39 -18.71 0.60
C VAL A 697 6.21 -17.49 -0.31
N PHE A 698 5.89 -17.69 -1.58
CA PHE A 698 5.77 -16.62 -2.58
C PHE A 698 4.57 -16.83 -3.52
N GLU A 699 4.15 -15.77 -4.21
CA GLU A 699 2.97 -15.76 -5.10
C GLU A 699 1.67 -16.20 -4.41
N ILE A 700 1.55 -16.01 -3.08
CA ILE A 700 0.48 -16.61 -2.28
C ILE A 700 -0.94 -16.17 -2.68
N GLU A 701 -1.10 -14.93 -3.14
CA GLU A 701 -2.38 -14.41 -3.64
C GLU A 701 -2.65 -14.80 -5.11
N CYS A 702 -1.62 -14.94 -5.95
CA CYS A 702 -1.73 -15.21 -7.39
C CYS A 702 -2.50 -16.50 -7.72
N GLU A 703 -3.40 -16.48 -8.71
CA GLU A 703 -4.35 -17.58 -9.01
C GLU A 703 -3.71 -18.94 -9.32
N GLY A 704 -2.42 -18.97 -9.66
CA GLY A 704 -1.64 -20.18 -9.95
C GLY A 704 -1.25 -20.99 -8.70
N ARG A 705 -0.10 -21.69 -8.80
CA ARG A 705 0.46 -22.47 -7.69
C ARG A 705 1.28 -21.57 -6.76
N ILE A 706 0.95 -21.61 -5.47
CA ILE A 706 1.75 -21.00 -4.40
C ILE A 706 3.16 -21.60 -4.43
N GLY A 707 4.17 -20.73 -4.46
CA GLY A 707 5.57 -21.12 -4.48
C GLY A 707 6.15 -21.30 -3.09
N MET A 708 7.10 -22.23 -2.93
CA MET A 708 7.87 -22.40 -1.70
C MET A 708 9.33 -22.76 -1.98
N LYS A 709 10.27 -22.07 -1.33
CA LYS A 709 11.71 -22.40 -1.35
C LYS A 709 12.24 -22.53 0.08
N LEU A 710 13.19 -23.43 0.29
CA LEU A 710 13.84 -23.67 1.59
C LEU A 710 15.24 -23.07 1.60
N TYR A 711 15.59 -22.47 2.74
CA TYR A 711 16.93 -22.04 3.10
C TYR A 711 17.30 -22.67 4.45
N VAL A 712 18.05 -23.77 4.43
CA VAL A 712 18.56 -24.44 5.64
C VAL A 712 19.91 -23.83 6.01
N ASP A 713 20.11 -23.52 7.29
CA ASP A 713 21.19 -22.67 7.80
C ASP A 713 21.40 -21.37 6.97
N PRO A 714 20.51 -20.38 7.11
CA PRO A 714 20.63 -19.11 6.39
C PRO A 714 21.84 -18.26 6.83
N ALA A 715 22.55 -18.63 7.91
CA ALA A 715 23.83 -18.01 8.26
C ALA A 715 24.99 -18.58 7.43
N GLN A 716 25.04 -19.90 7.24
CA GLN A 716 25.97 -20.52 6.29
C GLN A 716 25.71 -20.02 4.85
N LEU A 717 24.44 -19.99 4.42
CA LEU A 717 24.07 -19.44 3.11
C LEU A 717 24.39 -17.94 2.93
N LYS A 718 24.58 -17.19 4.03
CA LYS A 718 25.11 -15.82 4.00
C LYS A 718 26.62 -15.78 3.78
N LEU A 719 27.37 -16.73 4.34
CA LEU A 719 28.81 -16.86 4.12
C LEU A 719 29.13 -17.34 2.70
N ASP A 720 28.26 -18.18 2.12
CA ASP A 720 28.37 -18.70 0.76
C ASP A 720 27.80 -17.75 -0.33
N GLU A 721 27.34 -16.55 0.06
CA GLU A 721 26.67 -15.56 -0.80
C GLU A 721 25.37 -16.05 -1.51
N GLU A 722 24.84 -17.24 -1.17
CA GLU A 722 23.51 -17.73 -1.59
C GLU A 722 22.35 -16.85 -1.05
N LEU A 723 22.56 -16.11 0.05
CA LEU A 723 21.63 -15.12 0.59
C LEU A 723 22.34 -13.80 0.92
N ILE A 724 21.88 -12.69 0.32
CA ILE A 724 22.45 -11.36 0.52
C ILE A 724 21.58 -10.57 1.51
N PHE A 725 22.18 -10.02 2.56
CA PHE A 725 21.51 -9.28 3.64
C PHE A 725 21.85 -7.78 3.55
N ILE A 726 20.83 -6.94 3.40
CA ILE A 726 20.94 -5.48 3.21
C ILE A 726 20.45 -4.74 4.48
N GLY A 727 21.13 -3.65 4.84
CA GLY A 727 21.12 -3.05 6.20
C GLY A 727 19.98 -2.09 6.57
N GLU A 728 20.20 -1.39 7.70
CA GLU A 728 19.24 -0.64 8.54
C GLU A 728 18.13 -1.51 9.16
N SER A 729 17.39 -2.27 8.34
CA SER A 729 16.45 -3.30 8.79
C SER A 729 16.52 -4.48 7.80
N TRP A 730 16.88 -5.69 8.25
CA TRP A 730 17.45 -6.71 7.36
C TRP A 730 16.51 -7.16 6.23
N SER A 731 16.84 -6.72 5.01
CA SER A 731 16.21 -7.16 3.78
C SER A 731 17.06 -8.24 3.14
N VAL A 732 16.48 -9.42 2.92
CA VAL A 732 17.16 -10.61 2.40
C VAL A 732 16.73 -10.84 0.94
N ILE A 733 17.70 -11.03 0.05
CA ILE A 733 17.48 -11.40 -1.35
C ILE A 733 18.24 -12.69 -1.71
N PRO A 734 17.70 -13.52 -2.64
CA PRO A 734 18.43 -14.65 -3.18
C PRO A 734 19.71 -14.20 -3.92
N GLY A 735 20.81 -14.92 -3.71
CA GLY A 735 22.03 -14.81 -4.50
C GLY A 735 21.86 -15.37 -5.92
N THR A 736 22.90 -15.19 -6.74
CA THR A 736 22.90 -15.56 -8.18
C THR A 736 23.75 -16.80 -8.49
N ALA A 737 23.68 -17.79 -7.59
CA ALA A 737 24.38 -19.08 -7.68
C ALA A 737 23.64 -20.08 -8.59
#